data_AF-A0A526PJ95-F1
#
_entry.id   AF-A0A526PJ95-F1
#
_cell.length_a   1.000
_cell.length_b   1.000
_cell.length_c   1.000
_cell.angle_alpha   90.00
_cell.angle_beta   90.00
_cell.angle_gamma   90.00
#
_symmetry.space_group_name_H-M   'P 1'
#
loop_
_entity.id
_entity.type
_entity.pdbx_description
1 polymer ?
#
loop_
_entity_poly.entity_id
_entity_poly.type
_entity_poly.pdbx_seq_one_letter_code
_entity_poly.pdbx_strand_id
1 'polypeptide(L)'
;MFRLAGYASTPAPDVEDCSFQLKSIPITTPFPRLLFSHRDHEEAGHILHLEWRAAGLWAEVVVENKYTEVKGFSVACKLEAYQSCSDGILPSCNKCGILPNYIDVNYSRGHVLEALMLAPHEHRNLGVWWITVLLAFMAVLLLGAYPAYSQADEDIEDVLERLDLIGKDLDRIKEFVRRPISRTGGPVSGSVLFQLPKEGAGLPEHISLPGLEVFLHNTVTGADSSPVVTDQFGRYRFPIQSPGRYELSWKSQRGWAGGNHPDPIVIGSGPQFPTPALLVAEKGTGVVYGKITQGDKRTPWSYDEMFNLNHTASVTVLNAVRSVTFAGPLKTNAEGYYVAAGIPRSTATTLRVTSQAAISTRVLDPARVSVGNPVQPSDLSLDNMPPELVSVTAQSGGQLARTAAPGDSIEVVAAARDLNGDPLSFEWAALDGHGTITAISPGLARWTLPLFQGRYSAYVQASDGRGAFVSQRIDFTTGKVADLFSGIAVEKESLAKIKDADVSVNGKTGKTDANGFFAVEAPLSDRYVMTITKPGFAEFSRVVDFGMTGQTWQMVEAFSRTFDPKNEIVLVDERRILDKKRLRGSRIIVPANSLVDVNGSPPSGDVTGHIATLDIKDGEAPGDWGAKTATAETNLISYGATFVEFLDAAGTKFNLTSGQEAKIEMFAPPTLVAGAPATAKLWSYDPNDGYWKESGKAGLSDGGGLFSGTVTHFSTINTDVEKDDDACLKILIYPPIPTGVKLRVKDPSGSVFAQTYEGVLDAGINAVFRLPSNTDVQLSLLTAAGAAYPGTVLLEEVPGVPLAGNTVNTGPALAAGQSSFPPEPYEPCKLVIMREANEPTANAFLAFKGDGSAALAAGYYDAVDPLDERLTLGAWWAKNGIVIGAGGIPTNATRTSYLNNNDLGSGRDMYFLQRPDGTVAAYVTNYGLFDQNHANADLAANKTNPGATVAMEYSAVEGQGATRIVKFFVFAGADFDANAPRVASANLDGFAEKFVPNLCLNCHGGNYSPGNAASPSFAEINMGAAFRELDIATYKFPGGRTAANASEKANFKGQNLVVKGLNPTDAVTIQPVKDLISGWYAGGTDEQDNTFIPGGWLGAPQQDLYRDFVKHSCRTCHVGLDSNSGPAGIGWISYDQLRGRRGFLDNFVLCEGRIMPHAVITYRNFWLSGSPHQPAVLRNFSNGSGWSAIGPCQ
;
A
#
# COMPACT_ATOMS: atom_id res chain seq x y z
N MET A 1 50.83 5.59 -3.15
CA MET A 1 50.37 4.45 -3.97
C MET A 1 48.89 4.60 -4.23
N PHE A 2 48.48 4.80 -5.49
CA PHE A 2 47.09 5.09 -5.89
C PHE A 2 46.59 4.05 -6.89
N ARG A 3 45.34 3.59 -6.75
CA ARG A 3 44.68 2.69 -7.70
C ARG A 3 44.17 3.50 -8.89
N LEU A 4 44.53 3.10 -10.11
CA LEU A 4 44.07 3.79 -11.32
C LEU A 4 42.63 3.35 -11.66
N ALA A 5 41.74 4.31 -11.92
CA ALA A 5 40.33 4.05 -12.24
C ALA A 5 40.11 3.96 -13.76
N GLY A 6 39.79 2.77 -14.25
CA GLY A 6 39.56 2.45 -15.65
C GLY A 6 39.84 0.95 -15.91
N TYR A 7 39.14 0.33 -16.86
CA TYR A 7 39.31 -1.10 -17.16
C TYR A 7 40.71 -1.37 -17.71
N ALA A 8 41.62 -1.82 -16.85
CA ALA A 8 42.88 -2.39 -17.28
C ALA A 8 42.65 -3.89 -17.49
N SER A 9 42.52 -4.32 -18.75
CA SER A 9 42.54 -5.74 -19.10
C SER A 9 43.97 -6.27 -18.99
N THR A 10 44.11 -7.47 -18.43
CA THR A 10 45.37 -8.22 -18.46
C THR A 10 45.76 -8.56 -19.90
N PRO A 11 47.06 -8.60 -20.27
CA PRO A 11 47.46 -9.21 -21.54
C PRO A 11 47.07 -10.69 -21.52
N ALA A 12 46.52 -11.19 -22.63
CA ALA A 12 46.14 -12.59 -22.79
C ALA A 12 47.38 -13.51 -22.61
N PRO A 13 47.27 -14.64 -21.90
CA PRO A 13 48.30 -15.67 -21.90
C PRO A 13 48.27 -16.45 -23.22
N ASP A 14 49.46 -16.81 -23.72
CA ASP A 14 49.65 -17.75 -24.82
C ASP A 14 49.22 -19.16 -24.37
N VAL A 15 48.55 -19.89 -25.27
CA VAL A 15 47.61 -20.98 -24.93
C VAL A 15 48.31 -22.31 -24.57
N GLU A 16 49.64 -22.35 -24.54
CA GLU A 16 50.39 -23.62 -24.38
C GLU A 16 51.27 -23.76 -23.13
N ASP A 17 51.74 -22.71 -22.43
CA ASP A 17 52.72 -22.89 -21.32
C ASP A 17 52.66 -21.84 -20.18
N CYS A 18 51.59 -21.81 -19.39
CA CYS A 18 51.36 -20.83 -18.30
C CYS A 18 52.50 -20.65 -17.25
N SER A 19 53.45 -19.73 -17.46
CA SER A 19 54.22 -18.98 -16.45
C SER A 19 54.94 -17.79 -17.13
N PHE A 20 55.15 -16.55 -16.63
CA PHE A 20 55.04 -15.89 -15.32
C PHE A 20 54.49 -14.45 -15.49
N GLN A 21 53.99 -13.94 -14.37
CA GLN A 21 53.57 -12.56 -14.11
C GLN A 21 54.71 -11.53 -14.22
N LEU A 22 54.47 -10.41 -14.91
CA LEU A 22 55.12 -9.14 -14.56
C LEU A 22 54.30 -8.47 -13.45
N LYS A 23 54.72 -8.64 -12.19
CA LYS A 23 54.11 -7.97 -11.03
C LYS A 23 54.43 -6.47 -10.96
N SER A 24 55.48 -6.03 -11.64
CA SER A 24 55.93 -4.63 -11.67
C SER A 24 56.45 -4.24 -13.05
N ILE A 25 56.10 -3.05 -13.53
CA ILE A 25 56.64 -2.47 -14.78
C ILE A 25 57.60 -1.34 -14.40
N PRO A 26 58.93 -1.52 -14.55
CA PRO A 26 59.87 -0.43 -14.35
C PRO A 26 59.77 0.56 -15.51
N ILE A 27 59.54 1.83 -15.20
CA ILE A 27 59.46 2.92 -16.18
C ILE A 27 60.88 3.37 -16.52
N THR A 28 61.39 2.98 -17.69
CA THR A 28 62.78 3.28 -18.11
C THR A 28 62.92 4.60 -18.87
N THR A 29 61.82 5.29 -19.14
CA THR A 29 61.77 6.63 -19.77
C THR A 29 60.78 7.52 -19.02
N PRO A 30 61.07 8.81 -18.78
CA PRO A 30 60.21 9.64 -17.94
C PRO A 30 58.82 9.76 -18.56
N PHE A 31 57.79 9.31 -17.82
CA PHE A 31 56.40 9.54 -18.19
C PHE A 31 56.13 11.05 -18.29
N PRO A 32 55.27 11.49 -19.22
CA PRO A 32 54.86 12.89 -19.29
C PRO A 32 54.24 13.33 -17.94
N ARG A 33 54.48 14.60 -17.55
CA ARG A 33 53.98 15.18 -16.30
C ARG A 33 52.47 15.01 -16.22
N LEU A 34 51.99 14.42 -15.12
CA LEU A 34 50.57 14.29 -14.83
C LEU A 34 50.12 15.43 -13.93
N LEU A 35 48.97 16.02 -14.25
CA LEU A 35 48.30 17.04 -13.46
C LEU A 35 47.29 16.38 -12.53
N PHE A 36 47.38 16.67 -11.24
CA PHE A 36 46.53 16.12 -10.19
C PHE A 36 45.61 17.22 -9.65
N SER A 37 44.29 17.01 -9.71
CA SER A 37 43.29 17.99 -9.27
C SER A 37 42.70 17.60 -7.90
N HIS A 38 42.68 18.55 -6.96
CA HIS A 38 41.93 18.40 -5.72
C HIS A 38 41.19 19.68 -5.34
N ARG A 39 39.86 19.57 -5.33
CA ARG A 39 38.79 20.52 -4.99
C ARG A 39 38.87 21.93 -5.58
N ASP A 40 40.03 22.58 -5.74
CA ASP A 40 40.19 23.88 -6.43
C ASP A 40 41.61 24.17 -7.01
N HIS A 41 42.56 23.22 -7.01
CA HIS A 41 43.93 23.43 -7.56
C HIS A 41 44.46 22.21 -8.34
N GLU A 42 45.36 22.46 -9.31
CA GLU A 42 46.09 21.43 -10.08
C GLU A 42 47.60 21.47 -9.77
N GLU A 43 48.21 20.33 -9.44
CA GLU A 43 49.65 20.19 -9.23
C GLU A 43 50.28 19.15 -10.15
N ALA A 44 51.55 19.34 -10.51
CA ALA A 44 52.30 18.42 -11.38
C ALA A 44 53.09 17.39 -10.56
N GLY A 45 53.11 16.14 -11.04
CA GLY A 45 53.94 15.09 -10.44
C GLY A 45 54.32 13.99 -11.43
N HIS A 46 55.12 13.05 -10.96
CA HIS A 46 55.74 11.99 -11.75
C HIS A 46 55.40 10.61 -11.20
N ILE A 47 55.13 9.63 -12.09
CA ILE A 47 55.01 8.22 -11.71
C ILE A 47 56.41 7.63 -11.56
N LEU A 48 56.67 7.03 -10.40
CA LEU A 48 57.91 6.34 -10.08
C LEU A 48 57.83 4.85 -10.41
N HIS A 49 56.67 4.22 -10.15
CA HIS A 49 56.51 2.79 -10.25
C HIS A 49 55.07 2.38 -10.54
N LEU A 50 54.87 1.28 -11.29
CA LEU A 50 53.57 0.66 -11.54
C LEU A 50 53.59 -0.79 -11.09
N GLU A 51 52.63 -1.16 -10.25
CA GLU A 51 52.52 -2.50 -9.62
C GLU A 51 51.10 -3.04 -9.75
N TRP A 52 50.97 -4.29 -10.20
CA TRP A 52 49.69 -5.00 -10.21
C TRP A 52 49.42 -5.64 -8.83
N ARG A 53 48.30 -5.27 -8.21
CA ARG A 53 47.84 -5.84 -6.93
C ARG A 53 46.49 -6.54 -7.09
N ALA A 54 46.07 -7.31 -6.08
CA ALA A 54 44.82 -8.07 -6.11
C ALA A 54 43.56 -7.21 -6.39
N ALA A 55 43.63 -5.91 -6.11
CA ALA A 55 42.57 -4.94 -6.38
C ALA A 55 42.79 -4.11 -7.66
N GLY A 56 43.67 -4.49 -8.60
CA GLY A 56 43.92 -3.78 -9.87
C GLY A 56 45.33 -3.18 -9.98
N LEU A 57 45.59 -2.33 -10.98
CA LEU A 57 46.89 -1.68 -11.20
C LEU A 57 47.06 -0.44 -10.31
N TRP A 58 48.21 -0.35 -9.65
CA TRP A 58 48.56 0.74 -8.73
C TRP A 58 49.79 1.50 -9.21
N ALA A 59 49.80 2.81 -8.95
CA ALA A 59 50.90 3.70 -9.25
C ALA A 59 51.51 4.31 -7.98
N GLU A 60 52.83 4.27 -7.88
CA GLU A 60 53.59 5.09 -6.96
C GLU A 60 53.96 6.40 -7.64
N VAL A 61 53.66 7.53 -7.00
CA VAL A 61 53.87 8.87 -7.58
C VAL A 61 54.61 9.75 -6.60
N VAL A 62 55.47 10.62 -7.14
CA VAL A 62 56.08 11.73 -6.41
C VAL A 62 55.44 13.02 -6.86
N VAL A 63 55.00 13.84 -5.90
CA VAL A 63 54.43 15.17 -6.15
C VAL A 63 55.50 16.20 -5.78
N GLU A 64 55.74 17.18 -6.64
CA GLU A 64 56.80 18.19 -6.46
C GLU A 64 56.38 19.28 -5.44
N ASN A 65 56.23 18.86 -4.17
CA ASN A 65 56.16 19.57 -2.89
C ASN A 65 55.85 21.09 -2.81
N LYS A 66 54.79 21.46 -2.03
CA LYS A 66 54.87 22.52 -0.99
C LYS A 66 53.81 22.54 0.14
N TYR A 67 52.93 21.54 0.30
CA TYR A 67 52.00 21.50 1.43
C TYR A 67 51.96 20.09 2.06
N THR A 68 52.58 19.95 3.23
CA THR A 68 52.78 18.67 3.93
C THR A 68 51.55 18.10 4.65
N GLU A 69 50.36 18.66 4.48
CA GLU A 69 49.15 18.16 5.17
C GLU A 69 47.90 18.25 4.30
N VAL A 70 47.69 17.27 3.40
CA VAL A 70 46.38 17.05 2.77
C VAL A 70 46.03 15.56 2.82
N LYS A 71 44.97 15.21 3.57
CA LYS A 71 44.40 13.85 3.60
C LYS A 71 43.29 13.76 2.54
N GLY A 72 43.60 13.07 1.44
CA GLY A 72 42.64 12.66 0.42
C GLY A 72 42.85 13.35 -0.92
N PHE A 73 43.32 12.60 -1.91
CA PHE A 73 43.28 13.01 -3.32
C PHE A 73 42.93 11.79 -4.19
N SER A 74 42.32 12.04 -5.33
CA SER A 74 41.90 11.03 -6.32
C SER A 74 42.63 11.28 -7.64
N VAL A 75 43.22 10.24 -8.23
CA VAL A 75 43.93 10.32 -9.51
C VAL A 75 43.01 9.80 -10.62
N ALA A 76 42.77 10.62 -11.65
CA ALA A 76 42.09 10.18 -12.88
C ALA A 76 43.09 10.26 -14.04
N CYS A 77 43.36 9.12 -14.68
CA CYS A 77 44.16 9.06 -15.91
C CYS A 77 43.22 8.69 -17.07
N LYS A 78 43.19 9.51 -18.12
CA LYS A 78 42.47 9.20 -19.36
C LYS A 78 43.45 8.54 -20.33
N LEU A 79 43.27 7.25 -20.60
CA LEU A 79 44.00 6.55 -21.67
C LEU A 79 43.22 6.75 -22.98
N GLU A 80 43.77 7.48 -23.94
CA GLU A 80 43.15 7.60 -25.28
C GLU A 80 43.48 6.35 -26.10
N ALA A 81 42.45 5.81 -26.78
CA ALA A 81 42.38 4.46 -27.31
C ALA A 81 43.45 4.10 -28.34
N TYR A 82 43.87 2.83 -28.36
CA TYR A 82 44.53 2.21 -29.50
C TYR A 82 43.59 1.21 -30.18
N GLN A 83 43.44 1.38 -31.50
CA GLN A 83 42.58 0.63 -32.40
C GLN A 83 43.18 -0.76 -32.67
N SER A 84 42.36 -1.83 -32.71
CA SER A 84 42.77 -3.08 -33.37
C SER A 84 41.71 -3.53 -34.38
N CYS A 85 42.20 -3.80 -35.59
CA CYS A 85 41.48 -3.98 -36.85
C CYS A 85 40.58 -5.22 -36.93
N SER A 86 39.61 -5.12 -37.85
CA SER A 86 38.76 -6.19 -38.38
C SER A 86 39.45 -7.03 -39.47
N ASP A 87 38.89 -8.24 -39.66
CA ASP A 87 38.88 -9.12 -40.87
C ASP A 87 39.92 -10.26 -41.02
N GLY A 88 39.42 -11.50 -41.20
CA GLY A 88 40.05 -12.50 -42.10
C GLY A 88 40.34 -13.95 -41.63
N ILE A 89 39.32 -14.80 -41.56
CA ILE A 89 39.20 -16.26 -41.91
C ILE A 89 40.43 -17.21 -42.00
N LEU A 90 40.36 -18.38 -41.31
CA LEU A 90 40.47 -19.81 -41.77
C LEU A 90 41.19 -20.73 -40.71
N PRO A 91 41.13 -22.09 -40.77
CA PRO A 91 40.00 -22.97 -40.39
C PRO A 91 40.45 -24.21 -39.54
N SER A 92 39.49 -25.08 -39.19
CA SER A 92 39.67 -26.50 -38.76
C SER A 92 40.12 -26.83 -37.32
N CYS A 93 39.18 -27.35 -36.52
CA CYS A 93 39.43 -28.59 -35.78
C CYS A 93 38.10 -29.27 -35.43
N ASN A 94 37.79 -30.33 -36.18
CA ASN A 94 36.74 -31.28 -35.86
C ASN A 94 37.34 -32.40 -34.99
N LYS A 95 36.63 -32.77 -33.92
CA LYS A 95 36.62 -34.10 -33.27
C LYS A 95 37.87 -34.59 -32.52
N CYS A 96 37.74 -34.57 -31.20
CA CYS A 96 37.97 -35.63 -30.18
C CYS A 96 38.34 -34.86 -28.89
N GLY A 97 37.50 -34.73 -27.87
CA GLY A 97 36.87 -35.79 -27.11
C GLY A 97 37.67 -36.04 -25.82
N ILE A 98 37.06 -35.73 -24.68
CA ILE A 98 37.25 -36.35 -23.34
C ILE A 98 38.15 -35.61 -22.31
N LEU A 99 37.46 -35.21 -21.21
CA LEU A 99 37.83 -34.96 -19.79
C LEU A 99 38.54 -33.65 -19.35
N PRO A 100 37.88 -32.85 -18.48
CA PRO A 100 38.54 -31.82 -17.68
C PRO A 100 38.92 -32.36 -16.30
N ASN A 101 40.18 -32.19 -15.88
CA ASN A 101 40.59 -32.21 -14.47
C ASN A 101 42.00 -31.61 -14.37
N TYR A 102 42.11 -30.36 -13.90
CA TYR A 102 43.14 -29.89 -12.97
C TYR A 102 42.79 -28.45 -12.55
N ILE A 103 42.34 -28.28 -11.30
CA ILE A 103 42.18 -26.98 -10.64
C ILE A 103 43.31 -26.90 -9.61
N ASP A 104 44.12 -25.86 -9.72
CA ASP A 104 45.06 -25.45 -8.68
C ASP A 104 44.31 -24.52 -7.70
N VAL A 105 44.11 -24.97 -6.45
CA VAL A 105 43.29 -24.30 -5.43
C VAL A 105 44.19 -23.60 -4.43
N ASN A 106 44.17 -22.26 -4.42
CA ASN A 106 44.74 -21.46 -3.35
C ASN A 106 43.71 -21.33 -2.21
N TYR A 107 44.05 -21.82 -1.02
CA TYR A 107 43.14 -21.97 0.11
C TYR A 107 42.89 -20.65 0.85
N SER A 108 41.65 -20.14 0.76
CA SER A 108 41.04 -19.31 1.81
C SER A 108 39.69 -19.90 2.22
N ARG A 109 39.51 -20.07 3.54
CA ARG A 109 38.34 -20.70 4.18
C ARG A 109 37.07 -19.94 3.79
N GLY A 110 36.21 -20.54 2.96
CA GLY A 110 34.86 -20.00 2.69
C GLY A 110 34.10 -20.62 1.51
N HIS A 111 34.78 -21.04 0.44
CA HIS A 111 34.08 -21.23 -0.85
C HIS A 111 33.90 -22.67 -1.35
N VAL A 112 34.25 -23.70 -0.57
CA VAL A 112 34.11 -25.11 -1.02
C VAL A 112 32.65 -25.57 -1.01
N LEU A 113 31.80 -25.05 -0.11
CA LEU A 113 30.37 -25.39 -0.10
C LEU A 113 29.58 -24.71 -1.24
N GLU A 114 29.96 -23.50 -1.64
CA GLU A 114 29.25 -22.74 -2.68
C GLU A 114 29.47 -23.32 -4.08
N ALA A 115 30.66 -23.86 -4.37
CA ALA A 115 30.96 -24.46 -5.66
C ALA A 115 30.14 -25.76 -5.95
N LEU A 116 29.72 -26.50 -4.91
CA LEU A 116 28.88 -27.69 -5.07
C LEU A 116 27.39 -27.40 -5.26
N MET A 117 26.91 -26.24 -4.79
CA MET A 117 25.50 -25.87 -4.92
C MET A 117 25.13 -25.41 -6.35
N LEU A 118 26.13 -25.09 -7.19
CA LEU A 118 25.94 -24.52 -8.53
C LEU A 118 26.08 -25.54 -9.69
N ALA A 119 26.37 -26.82 -9.43
CA ALA A 119 26.59 -27.83 -10.48
C ALA A 119 25.30 -28.57 -10.91
N PRO A 120 25.05 -28.76 -12.24
CA PRO A 120 23.93 -29.55 -12.79
C PRO A 120 23.93 -31.03 -12.34
N HIS A 121 22.74 -31.64 -12.32
CA HIS A 121 22.44 -32.94 -11.70
C HIS A 121 23.27 -34.14 -12.20
N GLU A 122 23.83 -34.10 -13.41
CA GLU A 122 24.55 -35.24 -14.01
C GLU A 122 25.98 -35.46 -13.46
N HIS A 123 26.54 -34.51 -12.70
CA HIS A 123 27.93 -34.59 -12.22
C HIS A 123 28.11 -34.80 -10.70
N ARG A 124 27.03 -34.89 -9.91
CA ARG A 124 27.12 -34.93 -8.43
C ARG A 124 27.77 -36.21 -7.87
N ASN A 125 27.62 -37.35 -8.54
CA ASN A 125 28.20 -38.61 -8.07
C ASN A 125 29.73 -38.69 -8.26
N LEU A 126 30.30 -37.97 -9.24
CA LEU A 126 31.75 -37.86 -9.41
C LEU A 126 32.39 -36.89 -8.42
N GLY A 127 31.74 -35.75 -8.14
CA GLY A 127 32.26 -34.75 -7.21
C GLY A 127 32.41 -35.26 -5.77
N VAL A 128 31.45 -36.05 -5.27
CA VAL A 128 31.50 -36.64 -3.93
C VAL A 128 32.61 -37.70 -3.81
N TRP A 129 32.87 -38.46 -4.88
CA TRP A 129 33.96 -39.45 -4.91
C TRP A 129 35.33 -38.75 -4.85
N TRP A 130 35.52 -37.68 -5.62
CA TRP A 130 36.75 -36.88 -5.60
C TRP A 130 37.01 -36.20 -4.25
N ILE A 131 35.97 -35.66 -3.59
CA ILE A 131 36.11 -35.01 -2.28
C ILE A 131 36.40 -36.01 -1.16
N THR A 132 35.79 -37.20 -1.23
CA THR A 132 36.08 -38.28 -0.26
C THR A 132 37.54 -38.75 -0.40
N VAL A 133 38.04 -38.83 -1.63
CA VAL A 133 39.46 -39.12 -1.92
C VAL A 133 40.35 -37.97 -1.46
N LEU A 134 39.99 -36.70 -1.70
CA LEU A 134 40.78 -35.53 -1.30
C LEU A 134 40.86 -35.36 0.22
N LEU A 135 39.77 -35.59 0.95
CA LEU A 135 39.72 -35.55 2.40
C LEU A 135 40.46 -36.74 3.03
N ALA A 136 40.38 -37.93 2.43
CA ALA A 136 41.22 -39.06 2.82
C ALA A 136 42.71 -38.78 2.56
N PHE A 137 43.05 -38.11 1.46
CA PHE A 137 44.41 -37.70 1.13
C PHE A 137 44.93 -36.61 2.08
N MET A 138 44.09 -35.65 2.47
CA MET A 138 44.43 -34.63 3.48
C MET A 138 44.56 -35.22 4.88
N ALA A 139 43.74 -36.20 5.27
CA ALA A 139 43.89 -36.93 6.53
C ALA A 139 45.21 -37.74 6.56
N VAL A 140 45.61 -38.34 5.44
CA VAL A 140 46.89 -39.05 5.30
C VAL A 140 48.08 -38.07 5.32
N LEU A 141 47.94 -36.88 4.73
CA LEU A 141 48.96 -35.81 4.79
C LEU A 141 49.11 -35.21 6.20
N LEU A 142 48.01 -35.04 6.93
CA LEU A 142 48.00 -34.59 8.32
C LEU A 142 48.60 -35.64 9.28
N LEU A 143 48.41 -36.93 9.00
CA LEU A 143 49.02 -38.03 9.76
C LEU A 143 50.48 -38.31 9.34
N GLY A 144 50.86 -38.00 8.10
CA GLY A 144 52.20 -38.24 7.54
C GLY A 144 53.24 -37.14 7.81
N ALA A 145 52.83 -35.95 8.25
CA ALA A 145 53.72 -34.82 8.54
C ALA A 145 54.25 -34.78 9.99
N TYR A 146 54.00 -35.83 10.79
CA TYR A 146 54.26 -35.85 12.24
C TYR A 146 55.53 -36.66 12.63
N PRO A 147 56.73 -36.31 12.08
CA PRO A 147 57.87 -36.33 12.99
C PRO A 147 58.83 -35.18 12.71
N ALA A 148 58.38 -33.94 12.92
CA ALA A 148 59.28 -32.82 13.17
C ALA A 148 58.51 -31.62 13.72
N TYR A 149 58.04 -31.67 14.97
CA TYR A 149 58.05 -30.49 15.86
C TYR A 149 57.70 -30.94 17.28
N SER A 150 58.66 -30.79 18.18
CA SER A 150 58.52 -30.95 19.62
C SER A 150 57.98 -29.66 20.24
N GLN A 151 57.18 -29.81 21.30
CA GLN A 151 56.68 -28.80 22.26
C GLN A 151 55.32 -28.17 21.95
N ALA A 152 54.24 -28.78 22.46
CA ALA A 152 53.19 -28.18 23.30
C ALA A 152 52.08 -29.21 23.53
N ASP A 153 51.84 -29.55 24.79
CA ASP A 153 50.95 -30.64 25.24
C ASP A 153 49.50 -30.16 25.47
N GLU A 154 48.95 -29.26 24.64
CA GLU A 154 47.59 -28.70 24.85
C GLU A 154 46.59 -28.79 23.68
N ASP A 155 46.97 -29.20 22.46
CA ASP A 155 46.07 -29.09 21.28
C ASP A 155 45.43 -30.41 20.77
N ILE A 156 45.64 -31.54 21.45
CA ILE A 156 45.09 -32.84 20.98
C ILE A 156 43.56 -32.91 21.14
N GLU A 157 42.99 -32.36 22.21
CA GLU A 157 41.53 -32.39 22.38
C GLU A 157 40.78 -31.46 21.41
N ASP A 158 41.31 -30.26 21.11
CA ASP A 158 40.69 -29.34 20.11
C ASP A 158 40.76 -29.95 18.70
N VAL A 159 41.84 -30.67 18.37
CA VAL A 159 41.95 -31.39 17.08
C VAL A 159 40.96 -32.57 17.03
N LEU A 160 40.78 -33.32 18.12
CA LEU A 160 39.82 -34.41 18.19
C LEU A 160 38.36 -33.93 18.15
N GLU A 161 38.04 -32.82 18.81
CA GLU A 161 36.71 -32.19 18.77
C GLU A 161 36.39 -31.64 17.38
N ARG A 162 37.38 -31.05 16.69
CA ARG A 162 37.25 -30.63 15.29
C ARG A 162 37.10 -31.81 14.33
N LEU A 163 37.78 -32.93 14.55
CA LEU A 163 37.62 -34.14 13.76
C LEU A 163 36.26 -34.81 13.97
N ASP A 164 35.72 -34.76 15.19
CA ASP A 164 34.36 -35.22 15.51
C ASP A 164 33.29 -34.31 14.87
N LEU A 165 33.49 -32.99 14.86
CA LEU A 165 32.63 -32.04 14.13
C LEU A 165 32.67 -32.28 12.62
N ILE A 166 33.85 -32.50 12.04
CA ILE A 166 34.00 -32.87 10.62
C ILE A 166 33.32 -34.22 10.34
N GLY A 167 33.43 -35.19 11.25
CA GLY A 167 32.76 -36.48 11.15
C GLY A 167 31.23 -36.34 11.14
N LYS A 168 30.68 -35.55 12.08
CA LYS A 168 29.24 -35.23 12.16
C LYS A 168 28.74 -34.46 10.95
N ASP A 169 29.52 -33.53 10.41
CA ASP A 169 29.19 -32.82 9.18
C ASP A 169 29.25 -33.75 7.96
N LEU A 170 30.24 -34.67 7.90
CA LEU A 170 30.29 -35.70 6.86
C LEU A 170 29.08 -36.62 6.91
N ASP A 171 28.64 -37.00 8.12
CA ASP A 171 27.49 -37.89 8.29
C ASP A 171 26.17 -37.17 7.98
N ARG A 172 26.04 -35.87 8.32
CA ARG A 172 24.94 -35.01 7.85
C ARG A 172 24.92 -34.86 6.34
N ILE A 173 26.08 -34.72 5.70
CA ILE A 173 26.20 -34.66 4.23
C ILE A 173 25.84 -36.01 3.61
N LYS A 174 26.29 -37.13 4.18
CA LYS A 174 25.90 -38.48 3.72
C LYS A 174 24.41 -38.71 3.88
N GLU A 175 23.79 -38.23 4.96
CA GLU A 175 22.35 -38.33 5.18
C GLU A 175 21.58 -37.43 4.18
N PHE A 176 22.06 -36.21 3.94
CA PHE A 176 21.50 -35.28 2.95
C PHE A 176 21.58 -35.83 1.52
N VAL A 177 22.68 -36.48 1.16
CA VAL A 177 22.90 -37.08 -0.18
C VAL A 177 22.11 -38.40 -0.35
N ARG A 178 21.85 -39.14 0.74
CA ARG A 178 21.10 -40.41 0.70
C ARG A 178 19.58 -40.25 0.77
N ARG A 179 19.06 -39.06 1.10
CA ARG A 179 17.61 -38.83 1.13
C ARG A 179 17.05 -38.88 -0.29
N PRO A 180 16.10 -39.79 -0.60
CA PRO A 180 15.34 -39.67 -1.82
C PRO A 180 14.57 -38.35 -1.75
N ILE A 181 14.80 -37.45 -2.71
CA ILE A 181 13.98 -36.25 -2.87
C ILE A 181 12.61 -36.75 -3.31
N SER A 182 11.69 -36.88 -2.36
CA SER A 182 10.28 -37.11 -2.65
C SER A 182 9.74 -35.89 -3.38
N ARG A 183 9.67 -35.98 -4.71
CA ARG A 183 9.05 -34.97 -5.55
C ARG A 183 7.55 -35.09 -5.38
N THR A 184 6.91 -34.04 -4.87
CA THR A 184 5.48 -34.05 -4.53
C THR A 184 4.60 -33.59 -5.68
N GLY A 185 5.19 -33.14 -6.80
CA GLY A 185 4.46 -32.51 -7.87
C GLY A 185 4.12 -31.06 -7.53
N GLY A 186 3.30 -30.42 -8.35
CA GLY A 186 2.88 -29.05 -8.11
C GLY A 186 1.90 -28.51 -9.14
N PRO A 187 1.16 -27.44 -8.79
CA PRO A 187 0.21 -26.79 -9.70
C PRO A 187 0.97 -25.97 -10.77
N VAL A 188 0.29 -25.62 -11.86
CA VAL A 188 0.85 -24.80 -12.94
C VAL A 188 -0.09 -23.63 -13.24
N SER A 189 0.42 -22.40 -13.19
CA SER A 189 -0.35 -21.20 -13.46
C SER A 189 0.39 -20.26 -14.40
N GLY A 190 -0.31 -19.75 -15.42
CA GLY A 190 0.28 -18.81 -16.38
C GLY A 190 -0.79 -18.02 -17.11
N SER A 191 -0.41 -17.37 -18.20
CA SER A 191 -1.31 -16.52 -18.99
C SER A 191 -1.21 -16.81 -20.48
N VAL A 192 -2.27 -16.48 -21.20
CA VAL A 192 -2.36 -16.56 -22.66
C VAL A 192 -2.60 -15.16 -23.23
N LEU A 193 -1.73 -14.73 -24.15
CA LEU A 193 -1.70 -13.38 -24.70
C LEU A 193 -1.67 -13.40 -26.23
N PHE A 194 -2.07 -12.27 -26.82
CA PHE A 194 -1.81 -11.92 -28.21
C PHE A 194 -0.75 -10.83 -28.29
N GLN A 195 0.26 -11.03 -29.14
CA GLN A 195 1.32 -10.05 -29.42
C GLN A 195 0.86 -9.08 -30.53
N LEU A 196 0.90 -7.78 -30.27
CA LEU A 196 0.62 -6.78 -31.31
C LEU A 196 1.78 -6.70 -32.34
N PRO A 197 1.50 -6.47 -33.64
CA PRO A 197 2.54 -6.15 -34.62
C PRO A 197 3.30 -4.88 -34.19
N LYS A 198 4.62 -4.94 -34.09
CA LYS A 198 5.45 -3.80 -33.65
C LYS A 198 5.43 -2.67 -34.69
N GLU A 199 4.66 -1.60 -34.46
CA GLU A 199 4.91 -0.22 -34.95
C GLU A 199 3.83 0.76 -34.43
N GLY A 200 4.23 1.82 -33.74
CA GLY A 200 3.37 2.90 -33.23
C GLY A 200 3.58 3.18 -31.74
N ALA A 201 3.76 4.45 -31.35
CA ALA A 201 3.83 4.86 -29.95
C ALA A 201 2.41 4.88 -29.35
N GLY A 202 2.17 4.11 -28.28
CA GLY A 202 0.96 4.20 -27.46
C GLY A 202 -0.04 3.03 -27.49
N LEU A 203 0.41 1.78 -27.75
CA LEU A 203 -0.44 0.58 -27.60
C LEU A 203 0.20 -0.43 -26.65
N PRO A 204 -0.60 -1.23 -25.90
CA PRO A 204 -0.07 -2.30 -25.06
C PRO A 204 0.65 -3.33 -25.92
N GLU A 205 1.89 -3.70 -25.56
CA GLU A 205 2.69 -4.66 -26.34
C GLU A 205 1.98 -6.02 -26.49
N HIS A 206 1.08 -6.36 -25.54
CA HIS A 206 0.33 -7.61 -25.48
C HIS A 206 -1.12 -7.41 -25.00
N ILE A 207 -2.05 -8.22 -25.50
CA ILE A 207 -3.45 -8.27 -25.03
C ILE A 207 -3.77 -9.64 -24.42
N SER A 208 -4.29 -9.67 -23.20
CA SER A 208 -4.74 -10.91 -22.53
C SER A 208 -5.98 -11.52 -23.17
N LEU A 209 -5.99 -12.84 -23.37
CA LEU A 209 -7.03 -13.56 -24.09
C LEU A 209 -7.92 -14.42 -23.18
N PRO A 210 -9.14 -13.97 -22.85
CA PRO A 210 -10.06 -14.73 -22.02
C PRO A 210 -10.82 -15.83 -22.79
N GLY A 211 -11.25 -16.86 -22.07
CA GLY A 211 -12.14 -17.90 -22.58
C GLY A 211 -11.49 -18.88 -23.55
N LEU A 212 -10.18 -19.09 -23.49
CA LEU A 212 -9.44 -20.06 -24.30
C LEU A 212 -9.14 -21.33 -23.54
N GLU A 213 -9.29 -22.47 -24.20
CA GLU A 213 -8.99 -23.78 -23.63
C GLU A 213 -7.51 -24.13 -23.83
N VAL A 214 -6.82 -24.45 -22.72
CA VAL A 214 -5.43 -24.94 -22.70
C VAL A 214 -5.31 -26.19 -21.85
N PHE A 215 -4.34 -27.06 -22.13
CA PHE A 215 -4.08 -28.30 -21.38
C PHE A 215 -2.58 -28.55 -21.24
N LEU A 216 -2.18 -29.39 -20.29
CA LEU A 216 -0.80 -29.84 -20.13
C LEU A 216 -0.65 -31.23 -20.76
N HIS A 217 0.28 -31.37 -21.70
CA HIS A 217 0.67 -32.66 -22.27
C HIS A 217 1.90 -33.20 -21.55
N ASN A 218 1.78 -34.34 -20.87
CA ASN A 218 2.93 -35.01 -20.24
C ASN A 218 3.78 -35.70 -21.31
N THR A 219 4.93 -35.11 -21.62
CA THR A 219 5.87 -35.60 -22.66
C THR A 219 6.49 -36.97 -22.35
N VAL A 220 6.39 -37.46 -21.12
CA VAL A 220 6.92 -38.77 -20.70
C VAL A 220 5.85 -39.85 -20.77
N THR A 221 4.64 -39.59 -20.31
CA THR A 221 3.55 -40.58 -20.28
C THR A 221 2.61 -40.51 -21.49
N GLY A 222 2.66 -39.41 -22.25
CA GLY A 222 1.74 -39.11 -23.34
C GLY A 222 0.32 -38.70 -22.89
N ALA A 223 0.10 -38.53 -21.58
CA ALA A 223 -1.21 -38.19 -21.02
C ALA A 223 -1.45 -36.68 -21.00
N ASP A 224 -2.66 -36.26 -21.37
CA ASP A 224 -3.12 -34.88 -21.24
C ASP A 224 -3.79 -34.66 -19.89
N SER A 225 -3.59 -33.48 -19.30
CA SER A 225 -4.40 -33.02 -18.18
C SER A 225 -5.83 -32.74 -18.64
N SER A 226 -6.77 -32.65 -17.69
CA SER A 226 -8.04 -31.98 -17.97
C SER A 226 -7.76 -30.55 -18.48
N PRO A 227 -8.47 -30.10 -19.53
CA PRO A 227 -8.31 -28.75 -20.04
C PRO A 227 -8.83 -27.72 -19.03
N VAL A 228 -8.25 -26.53 -19.06
CA VAL A 228 -8.68 -25.37 -18.27
C VAL A 228 -8.95 -24.19 -19.20
N VAL A 229 -9.90 -23.35 -18.81
CA VAL A 229 -10.29 -22.16 -19.59
C VAL A 229 -9.63 -20.92 -18.99
N THR A 230 -9.08 -20.05 -19.83
CA THR A 230 -8.48 -18.79 -19.37
C THR A 230 -9.54 -17.85 -18.81
N ASP A 231 -9.23 -17.24 -17.67
CA ASP A 231 -10.10 -16.26 -17.02
C ASP A 231 -10.09 -14.90 -17.75
N GLN A 232 -10.79 -13.93 -17.20
CA GLN A 232 -10.95 -12.58 -17.75
C GLN A 232 -9.62 -11.81 -17.91
N PHE A 233 -8.54 -12.29 -17.27
CA PHE A 233 -7.17 -11.76 -17.38
C PHE A 233 -6.29 -12.63 -18.28
N GLY A 234 -6.87 -13.58 -19.01
CA GLY A 234 -6.15 -14.55 -19.82
C GLY A 234 -5.39 -15.58 -18.99
N ARG A 235 -5.66 -15.74 -17.68
CA ARG A 235 -4.90 -16.64 -16.80
C ARG A 235 -5.49 -18.04 -16.79
N TYR A 236 -4.64 -19.05 -16.79
CA TYR A 236 -5.01 -20.45 -16.56
C TYR A 236 -4.40 -20.97 -15.26
N ARG A 237 -5.08 -21.94 -14.62
CA ARG A 237 -4.63 -22.57 -13.37
C ARG A 237 -4.92 -24.06 -13.41
N PHE A 238 -3.87 -24.86 -13.51
CA PHE A 238 -3.95 -26.31 -13.35
C PHE A 238 -3.83 -26.69 -11.87
N PRO A 239 -4.59 -27.70 -11.41
CA PRO A 239 -4.38 -28.29 -10.09
C PRO A 239 -3.01 -28.96 -10.00
N ILE A 240 -2.66 -29.49 -8.83
CA ILE A 240 -1.40 -30.21 -8.61
C ILE A 240 -1.23 -31.31 -9.66
N GLN A 241 -0.15 -31.21 -10.43
CA GLN A 241 0.28 -32.24 -11.36
C GLN A 241 1.38 -33.09 -10.74
N SER A 242 1.45 -34.36 -11.14
CA SER A 242 2.52 -35.25 -10.72
C SER A 242 3.91 -34.74 -11.18
N PRO A 243 5.00 -35.12 -10.50
CA PRO A 243 6.34 -34.83 -10.99
C PRO A 243 6.53 -35.35 -12.43
N GLY A 244 7.07 -34.51 -13.31
CA GLY A 244 7.20 -34.86 -14.72
C GLY A 244 7.59 -33.70 -15.61
N ARG A 245 7.68 -33.95 -16.92
CA ARG A 245 7.96 -32.94 -17.94
C ARG A 245 6.74 -32.78 -18.82
N TYR A 246 6.26 -31.55 -18.91
CA TYR A 246 5.01 -31.19 -19.56
C TYR A 246 5.26 -30.14 -20.65
N GLU A 247 4.34 -30.08 -21.61
CA GLU A 247 4.19 -28.98 -22.54
C GLU A 247 2.81 -28.36 -22.33
N LEU A 248 2.71 -27.03 -22.31
CA LEU A 248 1.42 -26.36 -22.37
C LEU A 248 0.96 -26.35 -23.83
N SER A 249 -0.25 -26.82 -24.08
CA SER A 249 -0.79 -27.04 -25.42
C SER A 249 -2.21 -26.48 -25.56
N TRP A 250 -2.59 -26.15 -26.79
CA TRP A 250 -3.95 -25.72 -27.15
C TRP A 250 -4.34 -26.18 -28.54
N LYS A 251 -5.63 -26.49 -28.73
CA LYS A 251 -6.21 -26.88 -30.02
C LYS A 251 -6.58 -25.65 -30.86
N SER A 252 -6.74 -25.84 -32.17
CA SER A 252 -7.31 -24.80 -33.06
C SER A 252 -8.70 -24.44 -32.57
N GLN A 253 -8.94 -23.17 -32.30
CA GLN A 253 -10.19 -22.70 -31.70
C GLN A 253 -10.41 -21.22 -32.03
N ARG A 254 -11.66 -20.84 -32.33
CA ARG A 254 -12.06 -19.42 -32.49
C ARG A 254 -11.15 -18.60 -33.42
N GLY A 255 -10.67 -19.21 -34.51
CA GLY A 255 -9.77 -18.57 -35.49
C GLY A 255 -8.30 -18.51 -35.07
N TRP A 256 -7.93 -19.06 -33.91
CA TRP A 256 -6.56 -19.26 -33.46
C TRP A 256 -6.03 -20.62 -33.90
N ALA A 257 -4.77 -20.65 -34.35
CA ALA A 257 -4.09 -21.89 -34.70
C ALA A 257 -3.74 -22.71 -33.44
N GLY A 258 -3.87 -24.03 -33.52
CA GLY A 258 -3.37 -24.95 -32.48
C GLY A 258 -1.85 -24.91 -32.38
N GLY A 259 -1.31 -25.14 -31.18
CA GLY A 259 0.12 -25.06 -30.91
C GLY A 259 0.52 -25.48 -29.50
N ASN A 260 1.83 -25.41 -29.24
CA ASN A 260 2.46 -25.69 -27.95
C ASN A 260 3.29 -24.48 -27.52
N HIS A 261 3.39 -24.29 -26.21
CA HIS A 261 4.33 -23.34 -25.61
C HIS A 261 5.77 -23.79 -25.92
N PRO A 262 6.68 -22.86 -26.31
CA PRO A 262 8.03 -23.22 -26.76
C PRO A 262 8.90 -23.81 -25.64
N ASP A 263 8.69 -23.35 -24.41
CA ASP A 263 9.46 -23.83 -23.25
C ASP A 263 8.73 -24.98 -22.54
N PRO A 264 9.45 -26.07 -22.19
CA PRO A 264 8.91 -27.19 -21.43
C PRO A 264 8.70 -26.80 -19.96
N ILE A 265 7.66 -27.36 -19.34
CA ILE A 265 7.33 -27.18 -17.94
C ILE A 265 7.80 -28.41 -17.16
N VAL A 266 8.82 -28.24 -16.33
CA VAL A 266 9.38 -29.33 -15.50
C VAL A 266 8.84 -29.23 -14.08
N ILE A 267 8.04 -30.21 -13.69
CA ILE A 267 7.39 -30.25 -12.38
C ILE A 267 8.21 -31.19 -11.47
N GLY A 268 8.80 -30.61 -10.42
CA GLY A 268 9.47 -31.35 -9.36
C GLY A 268 8.64 -31.34 -8.08
N SER A 269 8.71 -30.25 -7.34
CA SER A 269 7.87 -29.95 -6.19
C SER A 269 7.47 -28.47 -6.21
N GLY A 270 6.24 -28.17 -5.81
CA GLY A 270 5.77 -26.78 -5.67
C GLY A 270 5.25 -26.14 -6.97
N PRO A 271 4.62 -24.95 -6.87
CA PRO A 271 3.96 -24.28 -7.98
C PRO A 271 4.92 -23.92 -9.12
N GLN A 272 4.43 -23.99 -10.35
CA GLN A 272 5.16 -23.59 -11.57
C GLN A 272 4.49 -22.42 -12.27
N PHE A 273 5.29 -21.45 -12.70
CA PHE A 273 4.83 -20.23 -13.37
C PHE A 273 5.56 -20.07 -14.72
N PRO A 274 5.11 -20.71 -15.81
CA PRO A 274 5.73 -20.52 -17.12
C PRO A 274 5.66 -19.07 -17.63
N THR A 275 6.40 -18.79 -18.70
CA THR A 275 6.22 -17.59 -19.51
C THR A 275 4.85 -17.61 -20.21
N PRO A 276 4.32 -16.46 -20.68
CA PRO A 276 3.02 -16.43 -21.33
C PRO A 276 3.01 -17.20 -22.65
N ALA A 277 1.90 -17.89 -22.91
CA ALA A 277 1.64 -18.47 -24.21
C ALA A 277 1.18 -17.40 -25.19
N LEU A 278 1.88 -17.27 -26.32
CA LEU A 278 1.54 -16.34 -27.39
C LEU A 278 0.77 -17.08 -28.49
N LEU A 279 -0.46 -16.66 -28.75
CA LEU A 279 -1.28 -17.25 -29.81
C LEU A 279 -1.13 -16.52 -31.14
N VAL A 280 -1.20 -17.31 -32.21
CA VAL A 280 -1.16 -16.85 -33.60
C VAL A 280 -2.45 -17.25 -34.32
N ALA A 281 -2.97 -16.34 -35.14
CA ALA A 281 -4.18 -16.60 -35.92
C ALA A 281 -3.95 -17.70 -36.97
N GLU A 282 -5.03 -18.37 -37.38
CA GLU A 282 -4.97 -19.39 -38.43
C GLU A 282 -4.37 -18.85 -39.73
N LYS A 283 -3.57 -19.69 -40.40
CA LYS A 283 -2.84 -19.30 -41.61
C LYS A 283 -3.80 -18.77 -42.68
N GLY A 284 -3.51 -17.58 -43.21
CA GLY A 284 -4.31 -16.96 -44.26
C GLY A 284 -5.48 -16.11 -43.75
N THR A 285 -5.75 -16.09 -42.44
CA THR A 285 -6.76 -15.23 -41.82
C THR A 285 -6.14 -13.92 -41.31
N GLY A 286 -6.98 -13.00 -40.85
CA GLY A 286 -6.66 -11.70 -40.24
C GLY A 286 -7.13 -11.60 -38.80
N VAL A 287 -6.66 -10.58 -38.09
CA VAL A 287 -7.04 -10.26 -36.71
C VAL A 287 -7.65 -8.87 -36.65
N VAL A 288 -8.67 -8.70 -35.81
CA VAL A 288 -9.23 -7.40 -35.42
C VAL A 288 -9.11 -7.28 -33.90
N TYR A 289 -8.60 -6.16 -33.41
CA TYR A 289 -8.46 -5.90 -31.98
C TYR A 289 -8.82 -4.45 -31.65
N GLY A 290 -9.12 -4.19 -30.39
CA GLY A 290 -9.43 -2.86 -29.87
C GLY A 290 -9.88 -2.91 -28.42
N LYS A 291 -10.17 -1.74 -27.86
CA LYS A 291 -10.70 -1.54 -26.51
C LYS A 291 -12.16 -1.16 -26.55
N ILE A 292 -12.96 -1.79 -25.70
CA ILE A 292 -14.34 -1.41 -25.44
C ILE A 292 -14.39 -0.63 -24.14
N THR A 293 -15.07 0.51 -24.15
CA THR A 293 -15.32 1.30 -22.93
C THR A 293 -16.80 1.60 -22.75
N GLN A 294 -17.17 1.94 -21.52
CA GLN A 294 -18.44 2.60 -21.23
C GLN A 294 -18.37 4.09 -21.60
N GLY A 295 -19.47 4.82 -21.43
CA GLY A 295 -19.58 6.24 -21.73
C GLY A 295 -18.60 7.10 -20.94
N ASP A 296 -18.30 6.68 -19.70
CA ASP A 296 -17.32 7.30 -18.80
C ASP A 296 -15.86 6.86 -19.05
N LYS A 297 -15.62 6.12 -20.15
CA LYS A 297 -14.33 5.55 -20.56
C LYS A 297 -13.80 4.39 -19.71
N ARG A 298 -14.55 3.88 -18.73
CA ARG A 298 -14.14 2.70 -17.95
C ARG A 298 -14.39 1.39 -18.69
N THR A 299 -13.77 0.33 -18.19
CA THR A 299 -14.00 -1.04 -18.67
C THR A 299 -15.47 -1.45 -18.50
N PRO A 300 -16.04 -2.23 -19.43
CA PRO A 300 -17.38 -2.80 -19.30
C PRO A 300 -17.41 -4.05 -18.39
N TRP A 301 -16.27 -4.46 -17.81
CA TRP A 301 -16.22 -5.62 -16.92
C TRP A 301 -16.68 -5.26 -15.50
N SER A 302 -17.57 -6.08 -14.95
CA SER A 302 -18.03 -6.00 -13.56
C SER A 302 -18.06 -7.42 -12.99
N TYR A 303 -17.49 -7.60 -11.79
CA TYR A 303 -17.41 -8.87 -11.10
C TYR A 303 -17.71 -8.71 -9.61
N ASP A 304 -18.57 -9.60 -9.09
CA ASP A 304 -18.91 -9.74 -7.68
C ASP A 304 -19.50 -11.13 -7.43
N GLU A 305 -18.76 -12.02 -6.77
CA GLU A 305 -19.20 -13.41 -6.54
C GLU A 305 -20.44 -13.50 -5.66
N MET A 306 -20.60 -12.59 -4.69
CA MET A 306 -21.71 -12.62 -3.74
C MET A 306 -23.05 -12.32 -4.43
N PHE A 307 -23.03 -11.47 -5.46
CA PHE A 307 -24.18 -11.23 -6.34
C PHE A 307 -24.19 -12.14 -7.58
N ASN A 308 -23.30 -13.14 -7.65
CA ASN A 308 -23.12 -14.00 -8.83
C ASN A 308 -22.95 -13.18 -10.14
N LEU A 309 -22.26 -12.04 -10.04
CA LEU A 309 -22.01 -11.12 -11.13
C LEU A 309 -20.64 -11.42 -11.75
N ASN A 310 -20.63 -11.78 -13.03
CA ASN A 310 -19.42 -11.77 -13.86
C ASN A 310 -19.81 -11.35 -15.28
N HIS A 311 -19.93 -10.04 -15.46
CA HIS A 311 -20.46 -9.44 -16.67
C HIS A 311 -19.40 -8.66 -17.42
N THR A 312 -19.41 -8.75 -18.73
CA THR A 312 -18.58 -7.92 -19.60
C THR A 312 -19.22 -7.73 -20.97
N ALA A 313 -18.75 -6.74 -21.73
CA ALA A 313 -19.18 -6.55 -23.10
C ALA A 313 -18.78 -7.73 -24.00
N SER A 314 -19.68 -8.09 -24.90
CA SER A 314 -19.46 -9.08 -25.96
C SER A 314 -19.27 -8.39 -27.31
N VAL A 315 -18.29 -8.89 -28.08
CA VAL A 315 -17.88 -8.34 -29.37
C VAL A 315 -18.13 -9.37 -30.46
N THR A 316 -18.87 -8.98 -31.49
CA THR A 316 -19.13 -9.79 -32.68
C THR A 316 -18.63 -9.05 -33.92
N VAL A 317 -17.80 -9.73 -34.72
CA VAL A 317 -17.31 -9.21 -36.01
C VAL A 317 -18.20 -9.77 -37.11
N LEU A 318 -18.91 -8.89 -37.80
CA LEU A 318 -19.84 -9.21 -38.88
C LEU A 318 -19.28 -8.77 -40.23
N ASN A 319 -19.87 -9.26 -41.32
CA ASN A 319 -19.68 -8.65 -42.64
C ASN A 319 -20.32 -7.24 -42.72
N ALA A 320 -20.00 -6.48 -43.77
CA ALA A 320 -20.48 -5.11 -43.95
C ALA A 320 -22.02 -4.96 -43.90
N VAL A 321 -22.76 -5.95 -44.43
CA VAL A 321 -24.24 -5.95 -44.45
C VAL A 321 -24.87 -6.62 -43.22
N ARG A 322 -24.06 -7.00 -42.22
CA ARG A 322 -24.49 -7.56 -40.93
C ARG A 322 -25.28 -8.88 -41.01
N SER A 323 -25.05 -9.68 -42.06
CA SER A 323 -25.73 -10.97 -42.30
C SER A 323 -24.87 -12.20 -41.97
N VAL A 324 -23.54 -12.06 -41.90
CA VAL A 324 -22.60 -13.16 -41.62
C VAL A 324 -21.72 -12.78 -40.45
N THR A 325 -21.54 -13.70 -39.50
CA THR A 325 -20.59 -13.56 -38.39
C THR A 325 -19.25 -14.17 -38.77
N PHE A 326 -18.20 -13.36 -38.77
CA PHE A 326 -16.82 -13.82 -38.98
C PHE A 326 -16.16 -14.28 -37.69
N ALA A 327 -16.44 -13.62 -36.57
CA ALA A 327 -15.97 -14.03 -35.24
C ALA A 327 -16.92 -13.55 -34.14
N GLY A 328 -16.90 -14.27 -33.01
CA GLY A 328 -17.67 -13.97 -31.82
C GLY A 328 -19.04 -14.62 -31.74
N PRO A 329 -19.81 -14.34 -30.67
CA PRO A 329 -19.52 -13.33 -29.64
C PRO A 329 -18.28 -13.67 -28.80
N LEU A 330 -17.37 -12.70 -28.68
CA LEU A 330 -16.15 -12.78 -27.87
C LEU A 330 -16.34 -11.92 -26.62
N LYS A 331 -15.95 -12.41 -25.44
CA LYS A 331 -15.88 -11.55 -24.27
C LYS A 331 -14.67 -10.61 -24.40
N THR A 332 -14.85 -9.34 -24.06
CA THR A 332 -13.69 -8.48 -23.75
C THR A 332 -12.97 -9.02 -22.51
N ASN A 333 -11.74 -8.60 -22.25
CA ASN A 333 -10.98 -8.95 -21.05
C ASN A 333 -11.29 -7.94 -19.91
N ALA A 334 -10.60 -8.05 -18.76
CA ALA A 334 -10.88 -7.23 -17.57
C ALA A 334 -10.68 -5.72 -17.82
N GLU A 335 -9.80 -5.38 -18.76
CA GLU A 335 -9.44 -4.01 -19.17
C GLU A 335 -10.33 -3.50 -20.33
N GLY A 336 -11.26 -4.32 -20.82
CA GLY A 336 -12.13 -4.00 -21.95
C GLY A 336 -11.53 -4.34 -23.33
N TYR A 337 -10.33 -4.90 -23.40
CA TYR A 337 -9.72 -5.31 -24.67
C TYR A 337 -10.35 -6.56 -25.26
N TYR A 338 -10.40 -6.63 -26.59
CA TYR A 338 -10.77 -7.84 -27.31
C TYR A 338 -9.81 -8.11 -28.47
N VAL A 339 -9.71 -9.40 -28.84
CA VAL A 339 -8.99 -9.84 -30.03
C VAL A 339 -9.82 -10.90 -30.76
N ALA A 340 -10.19 -10.62 -32.00
CA ALA A 340 -10.91 -11.52 -32.89
C ALA A 340 -9.98 -12.04 -33.98
N ALA A 341 -9.73 -13.34 -33.99
CA ALA A 341 -8.94 -14.03 -35.02
C ALA A 341 -9.84 -14.75 -36.03
N GLY A 342 -9.26 -15.22 -37.14
CA GLY A 342 -10.01 -15.97 -38.17
C GLY A 342 -10.74 -15.10 -39.20
N ILE A 343 -10.46 -13.79 -39.26
CA ILE A 343 -11.23 -12.87 -40.11
C ILE A 343 -10.73 -12.91 -41.56
N PRO A 344 -11.61 -12.95 -42.59
CA PRO A 344 -11.20 -12.83 -43.98
C PRO A 344 -10.47 -11.51 -44.25
N ARG A 345 -9.28 -11.59 -44.86
CA ARG A 345 -8.43 -10.41 -45.13
C ARG A 345 -9.11 -9.41 -46.05
N SER A 346 -8.82 -8.12 -45.84
CA SER A 346 -9.28 -7.03 -46.72
C SER A 346 -10.78 -7.01 -47.01
N THR A 347 -11.60 -7.53 -46.09
CA THR A 347 -13.05 -7.57 -46.22
C THR A 347 -13.68 -6.47 -45.37
N ALA A 348 -14.69 -5.77 -45.90
CA ALA A 348 -15.44 -4.79 -45.12
C ALA A 348 -16.21 -5.48 -43.99
N THR A 349 -16.00 -5.03 -42.76
CA THR A 349 -16.56 -5.65 -41.55
C THR A 349 -17.33 -4.63 -40.71
N THR A 350 -18.29 -5.12 -39.93
CA THR A 350 -18.98 -4.34 -38.90
C THR A 350 -18.63 -4.93 -37.54
N LEU A 351 -18.10 -4.11 -36.64
CA LEU A 351 -18.01 -4.41 -35.24
C LEU A 351 -19.37 -4.17 -34.59
N ARG A 352 -19.91 -5.18 -33.90
CA ARG A 352 -21.10 -5.05 -33.06
C ARG A 352 -20.70 -5.40 -31.63
N VAL A 353 -20.93 -4.47 -30.71
CA VAL A 353 -20.66 -4.64 -29.30
C VAL A 353 -21.98 -4.62 -28.54
N THR A 354 -22.17 -5.57 -27.64
CA THR A 354 -23.38 -5.69 -26.82
C THR A 354 -23.04 -5.89 -25.36
N SER A 355 -23.74 -5.19 -24.48
CA SER A 355 -23.65 -5.36 -23.02
C SER A 355 -25.05 -5.21 -22.44
N GLN A 356 -25.70 -6.33 -22.08
CA GLN A 356 -27.15 -6.36 -21.80
C GLN A 356 -27.95 -5.63 -22.90
N ALA A 357 -28.73 -4.61 -22.57
CA ALA A 357 -29.51 -3.84 -23.54
C ALA A 357 -28.69 -2.77 -24.31
N ALA A 358 -27.46 -2.46 -23.89
CA ALA A 358 -26.60 -1.53 -24.63
C ALA A 358 -26.02 -2.19 -25.89
N ILE A 359 -26.12 -1.48 -27.02
CA ILE A 359 -25.62 -1.94 -28.32
C ILE A 359 -24.93 -0.78 -29.02
N SER A 360 -23.69 -1.00 -29.46
CA SER A 360 -22.97 -0.07 -30.32
C SER A 360 -22.45 -0.79 -31.57
N THR A 361 -22.44 -0.11 -32.71
CA THR A 361 -21.94 -0.68 -33.97
C THR A 361 -21.03 0.27 -34.70
N ARG A 362 -19.95 -0.25 -35.28
CA ARG A 362 -18.99 0.53 -36.07
C ARG A 362 -18.59 -0.24 -37.32
N VAL A 363 -18.72 0.38 -38.49
CA VAL A 363 -18.16 -0.17 -39.73
C VAL A 363 -16.65 0.06 -39.71
N LEU A 364 -15.87 -0.99 -39.98
CA LEU A 364 -14.41 -0.94 -40.00
C LEU A 364 -13.92 -0.83 -41.44
N ASP A 365 -12.86 -0.05 -41.61
CA ASP A 365 -12.08 -0.01 -42.85
C ASP A 365 -11.46 -1.40 -43.10
N PRO A 366 -11.57 -1.99 -44.32
CA PRO A 366 -10.90 -3.24 -44.68
C PRO A 366 -9.40 -3.29 -44.36
N ALA A 367 -8.70 -2.13 -44.32
CA ALA A 367 -7.29 -2.02 -43.92
C ALA A 367 -7.05 -2.37 -42.43
N ARG A 368 -8.10 -2.36 -41.60
CA ARG A 368 -8.04 -2.75 -40.17
C ARG A 368 -8.14 -4.27 -39.95
N VAL A 369 -8.15 -5.07 -41.03
CA VAL A 369 -8.24 -6.53 -40.99
C VAL A 369 -7.01 -7.14 -41.67
N SER A 370 -5.89 -7.31 -40.94
CA SER A 370 -4.65 -7.88 -41.49
C SER A 370 -3.74 -8.51 -40.42
N VAL A 371 -2.76 -9.32 -40.88
CA VAL A 371 -1.62 -9.81 -40.09
C VAL A 371 -0.35 -9.15 -40.67
N GLY A 372 0.11 -8.08 -40.02
CA GLY A 372 1.33 -7.32 -40.39
C GLY A 372 1.07 -5.97 -41.07
N ASN A 373 1.49 -4.88 -40.39
CA ASN A 373 1.59 -3.45 -40.75
C ASN A 373 0.37 -2.69 -41.36
N PRO A 374 0.02 -1.52 -40.79
CA PRO A 374 -0.34 -1.28 -39.39
C PRO A 374 -1.88 -1.27 -39.24
N VAL A 375 -2.41 -2.12 -38.37
CA VAL A 375 -3.83 -2.12 -38.02
C VAL A 375 -4.03 -1.13 -36.88
N GLN A 376 -4.66 0.00 -37.17
CA GLN A 376 -5.15 0.93 -36.15
C GLN A 376 -6.14 0.22 -35.21
N PRO A 377 -6.09 0.46 -33.89
CA PRO A 377 -7.01 -0.16 -32.93
C PRO A 377 -8.47 0.16 -33.28
N SER A 378 -9.34 -0.83 -33.16
CA SER A 378 -10.76 -0.74 -33.51
C SER A 378 -11.63 -0.47 -32.29
N ASP A 379 -11.26 0.55 -31.52
CA ASP A 379 -11.94 0.91 -30.27
C ASP A 379 -13.39 1.31 -30.48
N LEU A 380 -14.23 1.06 -29.48
CA LEU A 380 -15.63 1.45 -29.49
C LEU A 380 -16.14 1.72 -28.07
N SER A 381 -16.88 2.81 -27.91
CA SER A 381 -17.59 3.11 -26.66
C SER A 381 -19.03 2.59 -26.74
N LEU A 382 -19.52 2.01 -25.65
CA LEU A 382 -20.94 1.90 -25.38
C LEU A 382 -21.44 3.30 -24.97
N ASP A 383 -22.60 3.69 -25.51
CA ASP A 383 -23.26 4.96 -25.18
C ASP A 383 -24.09 4.81 -23.89
N ASN A 384 -23.45 4.33 -22.82
CA ASN A 384 -24.05 4.07 -21.51
C ASN A 384 -23.10 4.55 -20.40
N MET A 385 -23.59 5.39 -19.50
CA MET A 385 -22.88 5.84 -18.30
C MET A 385 -23.22 4.86 -17.17
N PRO A 386 -22.24 4.39 -16.38
CA PRO A 386 -22.56 3.54 -15.24
C PRO A 386 -23.49 4.23 -14.23
N PRO A 387 -24.37 3.47 -13.54
CA PRO A 387 -25.10 3.99 -12.40
C PRO A 387 -24.14 4.35 -11.26
N GLU A 388 -24.54 5.31 -10.45
CA GLU A 388 -23.78 5.76 -9.28
C GLU A 388 -24.56 5.52 -7.99
N LEU A 389 -23.93 4.85 -7.02
CA LEU A 389 -24.40 4.88 -5.64
C LEU A 389 -23.83 6.13 -4.96
N VAL A 390 -24.72 7.09 -4.68
CA VAL A 390 -24.37 8.35 -4.03
C VAL A 390 -24.25 8.16 -2.53
N SER A 391 -25.14 7.36 -1.92
CA SER A 391 -25.07 7.00 -0.50
C SER A 391 -25.75 5.67 -0.21
N VAL A 392 -25.26 4.98 0.83
CA VAL A 392 -25.93 3.83 1.44
C VAL A 392 -25.91 4.07 2.94
N THR A 393 -27.08 4.37 3.52
CA THR A 393 -27.20 4.76 4.92
C THR A 393 -28.11 3.82 5.68
N ALA A 394 -27.77 3.57 6.95
CA ALA A 394 -28.62 2.86 7.89
C ALA A 394 -29.58 3.87 8.55
N GLN A 395 -30.86 3.51 8.65
CA GLN A 395 -31.90 4.37 9.19
C GLN A 395 -32.80 3.66 10.20
N SER A 396 -33.30 4.43 11.16
CA SER A 396 -34.33 4.02 12.11
C SER A 396 -35.37 5.14 12.20
N GLY A 397 -36.62 4.83 11.86
CA GLY A 397 -37.70 5.84 11.83
C GLY A 397 -37.45 6.99 10.84
N GLY A 398 -36.75 6.72 9.72
CA GLY A 398 -36.39 7.72 8.71
C GLY A 398 -35.25 8.69 9.11
N GLN A 399 -34.57 8.44 10.23
CA GLN A 399 -33.38 9.18 10.67
C GLN A 399 -32.14 8.27 10.60
N LEU A 400 -30.96 8.84 10.47
CA LEU A 400 -29.70 8.08 10.46
C LEU A 400 -29.56 7.24 11.75
N ALA A 401 -29.34 5.94 11.60
CA ALA A 401 -29.09 5.05 12.71
C ALA A 401 -27.58 5.05 13.03
N ARG A 402 -27.21 5.54 14.22
CA ARG A 402 -25.81 5.47 14.72
C ARG A 402 -25.54 4.23 15.57
N THR A 403 -26.59 3.56 16.03
CA THR A 403 -26.56 2.35 16.86
C THR A 403 -27.91 1.64 16.83
N ALA A 404 -27.91 0.35 17.12
CA ALA A 404 -29.10 -0.47 17.38
C ALA A 404 -28.71 -1.61 18.31
N ALA A 405 -29.65 -2.20 19.04
CA ALA A 405 -29.36 -3.36 19.88
C ALA A 405 -29.12 -4.60 19.00
N PRO A 406 -28.32 -5.58 19.46
CA PRO A 406 -28.26 -6.88 18.83
C PRO A 406 -29.67 -7.49 18.65
N GLY A 407 -29.97 -8.00 17.46
CA GLY A 407 -31.28 -8.54 17.09
C GLY A 407 -32.29 -7.52 16.54
N ASP A 408 -32.02 -6.22 16.63
CA ASP A 408 -32.91 -5.19 16.08
C ASP A 408 -32.97 -5.24 14.55
N SER A 409 -34.07 -4.71 13.99
CA SER A 409 -34.18 -4.44 12.56
C SER A 409 -34.04 -2.96 12.28
N ILE A 410 -33.17 -2.62 11.32
CA ILE A 410 -32.99 -1.27 10.79
C ILE A 410 -33.36 -1.24 9.30
N GLU A 411 -33.61 -0.04 8.77
CA GLU A 411 -33.75 0.18 7.33
C GLU A 411 -32.41 0.57 6.73
N VAL A 412 -32.17 0.17 5.48
CA VAL A 412 -30.98 0.58 4.72
C VAL A 412 -31.45 1.22 3.42
N VAL A 413 -30.99 2.45 3.18
CA VAL A 413 -31.40 3.28 2.06
C VAL A 413 -30.21 3.51 1.14
N ALA A 414 -30.31 3.07 -0.10
CA ALA A 414 -29.38 3.34 -1.19
C ALA A 414 -29.91 4.48 -2.06
N ALA A 415 -29.28 5.65 -1.98
CA ALA A 415 -29.50 6.73 -2.94
C ALA A 415 -28.60 6.50 -4.15
N ALA A 416 -29.21 6.32 -5.32
CA ALA A 416 -28.50 6.11 -6.57
C ALA A 416 -29.02 7.05 -7.66
N ARG A 417 -28.18 7.31 -8.65
CA ARG A 417 -28.55 8.05 -9.85
C ARG A 417 -28.02 7.37 -11.10
N ASP A 418 -28.74 7.57 -12.19
CA ASP A 418 -28.32 7.20 -13.54
C ASP A 418 -28.21 8.47 -14.38
N LEU A 419 -27.07 8.67 -15.04
CA LEU A 419 -26.83 9.89 -15.82
C LEU A 419 -27.49 9.86 -17.21
N ASN A 420 -27.95 8.69 -17.65
CA ASN A 420 -28.74 8.55 -18.87
C ASN A 420 -30.26 8.62 -18.60
N GLY A 421 -30.66 8.61 -17.33
CA GLY A 421 -32.06 8.55 -16.92
C GLY A 421 -32.67 7.16 -17.01
N ASP A 422 -31.84 6.12 -17.09
CA ASP A 422 -32.27 4.72 -17.13
C ASP A 422 -32.79 4.26 -15.74
N PRO A 423 -33.86 3.45 -15.68
CA PRO A 423 -34.41 2.98 -14.41
C PRO A 423 -33.47 1.97 -13.74
N LEU A 424 -33.24 2.17 -12.44
CA LEU A 424 -32.32 1.35 -11.66
C LEU A 424 -33.02 0.17 -10.97
N SER A 425 -32.36 -0.98 -11.00
CA SER A 425 -32.68 -2.18 -10.24
C SER A 425 -31.66 -2.36 -9.11
N PHE A 426 -32.10 -2.96 -7.98
CA PHE A 426 -31.30 -3.12 -6.78
C PHE A 426 -31.37 -4.56 -6.28
N GLU A 427 -30.21 -5.12 -5.95
CA GLU A 427 -30.07 -6.41 -5.28
C GLU A 427 -29.36 -6.20 -3.93
N TRP A 428 -29.85 -6.87 -2.89
CA TRP A 428 -29.33 -6.74 -1.53
C TRP A 428 -28.85 -8.09 -1.03
N ALA A 429 -27.68 -8.11 -0.38
CA ALA A 429 -27.10 -9.32 0.18
C ALA A 429 -26.45 -9.07 1.54
N ALA A 430 -26.54 -10.06 2.42
CA ALA A 430 -25.78 -10.16 3.66
C ALA A 430 -25.31 -11.61 3.78
N LEU A 431 -24.06 -11.82 4.17
CA LEU A 431 -23.49 -13.15 4.32
C LEU A 431 -23.92 -13.83 5.62
N ASP A 432 -23.70 -15.14 5.69
CA ASP A 432 -23.89 -15.93 6.90
C ASP A 432 -23.16 -15.31 8.10
N GLY A 433 -23.90 -15.10 9.19
CA GLY A 433 -23.40 -14.44 10.39
C GLY A 433 -23.51 -12.90 10.40
N HIS A 434 -23.91 -12.25 9.30
CA HIS A 434 -24.11 -10.80 9.23
C HIS A 434 -25.59 -10.36 9.32
N GLY A 435 -26.49 -11.32 9.59
CA GLY A 435 -27.93 -11.07 9.74
C GLY A 435 -28.70 -11.36 8.46
N THR A 436 -29.93 -10.87 8.37
CA THR A 436 -30.79 -11.10 7.19
C THR A 436 -31.24 -9.76 6.62
N ILE A 437 -30.97 -9.54 5.34
CA ILE A 437 -31.41 -8.36 4.60
C ILE A 437 -32.47 -8.73 3.58
N THR A 438 -33.52 -7.92 3.45
CA THR A 438 -34.62 -8.17 2.52
C THR A 438 -35.08 -6.86 1.89
N ALA A 439 -35.18 -6.84 0.57
CA ALA A 439 -35.66 -5.68 -0.18
C ALA A 439 -37.10 -5.33 0.19
N ILE A 440 -37.38 -4.03 0.38
CA ILE A 440 -38.74 -3.49 0.58
C ILE A 440 -39.23 -2.84 -0.72
N SER A 441 -38.39 -2.00 -1.33
CA SER A 441 -38.66 -1.30 -2.59
C SER A 441 -37.32 -0.99 -3.29
N PRO A 442 -37.31 -0.46 -4.53
CA PRO A 442 -36.06 -0.03 -5.16
C PRO A 442 -35.28 0.92 -4.23
N GLY A 443 -34.01 0.63 -3.98
CA GLY A 443 -33.14 1.41 -3.10
C GLY A 443 -33.45 1.32 -1.59
N LEU A 444 -34.38 0.49 -1.13
CA LEU A 444 -34.72 0.34 0.30
C LEU A 444 -34.79 -1.12 0.71
N ALA A 445 -34.10 -1.49 1.80
CA ALA A 445 -34.14 -2.81 2.40
C ALA A 445 -34.31 -2.77 3.93
N ARG A 446 -34.83 -3.86 4.49
CA ARG A 446 -34.82 -4.12 5.95
C ARG A 446 -33.66 -5.03 6.27
N TRP A 447 -32.83 -4.66 7.24
CA TRP A 447 -31.73 -5.48 7.74
C TRP A 447 -31.97 -5.85 9.20
N THR A 448 -32.19 -7.14 9.46
CA THR A 448 -32.24 -7.71 10.82
C THR A 448 -30.82 -8.04 11.25
N LEU A 449 -30.34 -7.36 12.29
CA LEU A 449 -28.98 -7.49 12.80
C LEU A 449 -28.84 -8.78 13.62
N PRO A 450 -27.64 -9.38 13.68
CA PRO A 450 -27.37 -10.55 14.52
C PRO A 450 -27.63 -10.31 16.02
N LEU A 451 -27.84 -11.39 16.76
CA LEU A 451 -28.17 -11.40 18.19
C LEU A 451 -26.98 -11.05 19.11
N PHE A 452 -25.79 -10.90 18.57
CA PHE A 452 -24.58 -10.58 19.33
C PHE A 452 -24.11 -9.16 19.03
N GLN A 453 -23.38 -8.59 19.99
CA GLN A 453 -22.72 -7.32 19.75
C GLN A 453 -21.55 -7.52 18.77
N GLY A 454 -21.41 -6.59 17.83
CA GLY A 454 -20.38 -6.66 16.81
C GLY A 454 -20.63 -5.72 15.64
N ARG A 455 -19.65 -5.72 14.74
CA ARG A 455 -19.71 -5.03 13.46
C ARG A 455 -20.16 -6.01 12.37
N TYR A 456 -21.24 -5.65 11.69
CA TYR A 456 -21.84 -6.45 10.63
C TYR A 456 -21.86 -5.67 9.33
N SER A 457 -22.10 -6.37 8.23
CA SER A 457 -21.97 -5.83 6.88
C SER A 457 -23.11 -6.30 6.02
N ALA A 458 -23.68 -5.39 5.24
CA ALA A 458 -24.61 -5.69 4.17
C ALA A 458 -24.14 -5.00 2.90
N TYR A 459 -24.70 -5.42 1.78
CA TYR A 459 -24.26 -4.99 0.46
C TYR A 459 -25.47 -4.69 -0.41
N VAL A 460 -25.30 -3.71 -1.30
CA VAL A 460 -26.24 -3.40 -2.37
C VAL A 460 -25.51 -3.38 -3.70
N GLN A 461 -26.14 -3.94 -4.74
CA GLN A 461 -25.75 -3.78 -6.13
C GLN A 461 -26.86 -3.05 -6.88
N ALA A 462 -26.51 -2.00 -7.62
CA ALA A 462 -27.40 -1.31 -8.54
C ALA A 462 -27.01 -1.60 -9.99
N SER A 463 -28.00 -1.81 -10.85
CA SER A 463 -27.83 -2.01 -12.29
C SER A 463 -28.88 -1.23 -13.09
N ASP A 464 -28.45 -0.68 -14.22
CA ASP A 464 -29.26 0.01 -15.22
C ASP A 464 -29.82 -0.94 -16.31
N GLY A 465 -29.43 -2.23 -16.30
CA GLY A 465 -29.79 -3.20 -17.33
C GLY A 465 -29.12 -2.97 -18.70
N ARG A 466 -28.12 -2.09 -18.77
CA ARG A 466 -27.39 -1.68 -19.98
C ARG A 466 -25.90 -1.98 -19.88
N GLY A 467 -25.55 -2.92 -19.01
CA GLY A 467 -24.25 -3.53 -18.93
C GLY A 467 -23.31 -2.87 -17.93
N ALA A 468 -23.84 -2.01 -17.07
CA ALA A 468 -23.11 -1.37 -16.00
C ALA A 468 -23.70 -1.73 -14.62
N PHE A 469 -22.80 -1.88 -13.66
CA PHE A 469 -23.12 -2.27 -12.29
C PHE A 469 -22.26 -1.47 -11.33
N VAL A 470 -22.85 -1.13 -10.19
CA VAL A 470 -22.14 -0.52 -9.07
C VAL A 470 -22.57 -1.24 -7.79
N SER A 471 -21.63 -1.59 -6.93
CA SER A 471 -21.93 -2.18 -5.63
C SER A 471 -21.30 -1.37 -4.51
N GLN A 472 -21.94 -1.39 -3.35
CA GLN A 472 -21.43 -0.74 -2.14
C GLN A 472 -21.73 -1.59 -0.92
N ARG A 473 -20.76 -1.64 -0.01
CA ARG A 473 -20.86 -2.21 1.33
C ARG A 473 -21.33 -1.14 2.30
N ILE A 474 -22.22 -1.50 3.22
CA ILE A 474 -22.50 -0.76 4.45
C ILE A 474 -22.09 -1.59 5.65
N ASP A 475 -21.43 -0.95 6.61
CA ASP A 475 -21.12 -1.55 7.91
C ASP A 475 -21.97 -0.92 9.01
N PHE A 476 -22.40 -1.74 9.96
CA PHE A 476 -23.17 -1.28 11.10
C PHE A 476 -22.67 -1.95 12.38
N THR A 477 -22.48 -1.16 13.44
CA THR A 477 -22.04 -1.64 14.75
C THR A 477 -23.23 -1.67 15.70
N THR A 478 -23.56 -2.86 16.20
CA THR A 478 -24.59 -3.03 17.24
C THR A 478 -24.07 -2.60 18.60
N GLY A 479 -24.95 -2.11 19.47
CA GLY A 479 -24.62 -1.77 20.86
C GLY A 479 -23.63 -0.62 21.03
N LYS A 480 -23.38 0.18 19.99
CA LYS A 480 -22.49 1.34 20.05
C LYS A 480 -23.08 2.41 20.99
N VAL A 481 -22.30 2.86 21.97
CA VAL A 481 -22.72 3.86 22.98
C VAL A 481 -21.95 5.18 22.91
N ALA A 482 -20.79 5.19 22.24
CA ALA A 482 -19.90 6.32 22.14
C ALA A 482 -19.12 6.31 20.82
N ASP A 483 -18.63 7.49 20.44
CA ASP A 483 -17.63 7.70 19.40
C ASP A 483 -16.26 7.96 20.02
N LEU A 484 -15.21 7.44 19.38
CA LEU A 484 -13.82 7.64 19.80
C LEU A 484 -13.20 8.80 19.02
N PHE A 485 -12.57 9.72 19.75
CA PHE A 485 -11.74 10.79 19.23
C PHE A 485 -10.28 10.52 19.61
N SER A 486 -9.40 10.33 18.64
CA SER A 486 -7.98 10.11 18.91
C SER A 486 -7.07 10.79 17.89
N GLY A 487 -5.85 11.09 18.32
CA GLY A 487 -4.88 11.72 17.44
C GLY A 487 -3.65 12.22 18.18
N ILE A 488 -2.80 12.94 17.47
CA ILE A 488 -1.57 13.51 17.99
C ILE A 488 -1.64 15.04 17.89
N ALA A 489 -1.45 15.73 19.01
CA ALA A 489 -1.25 17.17 19.04
C ALA A 489 0.23 17.50 18.75
N VAL A 490 0.45 18.42 17.80
CA VAL A 490 1.79 18.88 17.42
C VAL A 490 1.81 20.41 17.31
N GLU A 491 2.98 21.01 17.52
CA GLU A 491 3.20 22.42 17.18
C GLU A 491 3.22 22.56 15.65
N LYS A 492 2.48 23.53 15.12
CA LYS A 492 2.19 23.65 13.68
C LYS A 492 3.44 23.73 12.81
N GLU A 493 4.45 24.51 13.22
CA GLU A 493 5.62 24.81 12.37
C GLU A 493 6.73 23.74 12.46
N SER A 494 7.05 23.28 13.67
CA SER A 494 8.11 22.32 13.93
C SER A 494 7.64 20.86 13.90
N LEU A 495 6.32 20.63 13.98
CA LEU A 495 5.69 19.32 14.18
C LEU A 495 6.13 18.62 15.48
N ALA A 496 6.72 19.36 16.43
CA ALA A 496 7.09 18.85 17.74
C ALA A 496 5.85 18.36 18.50
N LYS A 497 5.97 17.22 19.17
CA LYS A 497 4.86 16.61 19.92
C LYS A 497 4.52 17.43 21.16
N ILE A 498 3.24 17.69 21.39
CA ILE A 498 2.78 18.50 22.52
C ILE A 498 2.29 17.58 23.64
N LYS A 499 3.06 17.51 24.73
CA LYS A 499 2.71 16.74 25.93
C LYS A 499 1.81 17.53 26.89
N ASP A 500 0.94 16.83 27.61
CA ASP A 500 0.10 17.36 28.69
C ASP A 500 -0.81 18.51 28.22
N ALA A 501 -1.30 18.46 26.98
CA ALA A 501 -2.36 19.32 26.46
C ALA A 501 -3.72 18.75 26.88
N ASP A 502 -4.64 19.62 27.29
CA ASP A 502 -5.99 19.26 27.67
C ASP A 502 -6.87 19.10 26.43
N VAL A 503 -7.53 17.96 26.31
CA VAL A 503 -8.45 17.65 25.22
C VAL A 503 -9.85 17.53 25.80
N SER A 504 -10.84 18.14 25.16
CA SER A 504 -12.26 18.03 25.49
C SER A 504 -13.08 17.71 24.25
N VAL A 505 -14.03 16.77 24.38
CA VAL A 505 -15.03 16.47 23.35
C VAL A 505 -16.39 16.41 24.02
N ASN A 506 -17.26 17.39 23.74
CA ASN A 506 -18.59 17.52 24.37
C ASN A 506 -18.55 17.35 25.92
N GLY A 507 -17.52 17.93 26.56
CA GLY A 507 -17.32 17.89 28.02
C GLY A 507 -16.63 16.62 28.55
N LYS A 508 -16.32 15.63 27.72
CA LYS A 508 -15.45 14.50 28.08
C LYS A 508 -14.00 14.93 27.89
N THR A 509 -13.16 14.68 28.89
CA THR A 509 -11.78 15.20 28.91
C THR A 509 -10.73 14.11 28.84
N GLY A 510 -9.56 14.47 28.31
CA GLY A 510 -8.35 13.67 28.28
C GLY A 510 -7.11 14.56 28.23
N LYS A 511 -5.92 13.96 28.28
CA LYS A 511 -4.65 14.68 28.10
C LYS A 511 -3.77 14.00 27.07
N THR A 512 -2.95 14.78 26.39
CA THR A 512 -1.93 14.24 25.50
C THR A 512 -0.76 13.64 26.28
N ASP A 513 -0.26 12.49 25.84
CA ASP A 513 0.90 11.82 26.41
C ASP A 513 2.23 12.44 25.95
N ALA A 514 3.37 11.81 26.29
CA ALA A 514 4.70 12.28 25.89
C ALA A 514 4.94 12.29 24.37
N ASN A 515 4.15 11.53 23.60
CA ASN A 515 4.18 11.50 22.13
C ASN A 515 3.16 12.47 21.52
N GLY A 516 2.46 13.25 22.35
CA GLY A 516 1.37 14.13 21.96
C GLY A 516 0.07 13.40 21.67
N PHE A 517 -0.02 12.08 21.92
CA PHE A 517 -1.17 11.27 21.59
C PHE A 517 -2.28 11.39 22.65
N PHE A 518 -3.54 11.42 22.22
CA PHE A 518 -4.71 11.32 23.10
C PHE A 518 -5.78 10.39 22.51
N ALA A 519 -6.66 9.91 23.39
CA ALA A 519 -7.89 9.20 23.04
C ALA A 519 -9.01 9.61 24.04
N VAL A 520 -10.16 10.02 23.53
CA VAL A 520 -11.32 10.47 24.32
C VAL A 520 -12.59 9.87 23.71
N GLU A 521 -13.38 9.16 24.53
CA GLU A 521 -14.71 8.68 24.12
C GLU A 521 -15.79 9.70 24.50
N ALA A 522 -16.65 10.02 23.53
CA ALA A 522 -17.80 10.90 23.73
C ALA A 522 -19.11 10.16 23.41
N PRO A 523 -20.18 10.34 24.20
CA PRO A 523 -21.49 9.76 23.87
C PRO A 523 -21.95 10.13 22.46
N LEU A 524 -22.68 9.22 21.80
CA LEU A 524 -23.19 9.45 20.46
C LEU A 524 -23.96 10.77 20.35
N SER A 525 -23.58 11.61 19.39
CA SER A 525 -24.16 12.90 19.10
C SER A 525 -24.12 13.16 17.59
N ASP A 526 -25.05 13.98 17.09
CA ASP A 526 -25.02 14.44 15.70
C ASP A 526 -24.03 15.59 15.48
N ARG A 527 -23.51 16.15 16.57
CA ARG A 527 -22.51 17.23 16.56
C ARG A 527 -21.57 17.11 17.74
N TYR A 528 -20.28 17.22 17.47
CA TYR A 528 -19.18 17.19 18.44
C TYR A 528 -18.36 18.47 18.34
N VAL A 529 -18.06 19.07 19.48
CA VAL A 529 -17.08 20.14 19.61
C VAL A 529 -15.85 19.54 20.27
N MET A 530 -14.77 19.43 19.50
CA MET A 530 -13.48 18.96 19.97
C MET A 530 -12.55 20.15 20.16
N THR A 531 -12.01 20.31 21.37
CA THR A 531 -11.08 21.39 21.72
C THR A 531 -9.80 20.82 22.33
N ILE A 532 -8.65 21.37 21.92
CA ILE A 532 -7.34 21.11 22.52
C ILE A 532 -6.78 22.43 23.05
N THR A 533 -6.37 22.45 24.32
CA THR A 533 -5.80 23.62 24.98
C THR A 533 -4.47 23.29 25.67
N LYS A 534 -3.54 24.24 25.62
CA LYS A 534 -2.24 24.15 26.30
C LYS A 534 -1.75 25.56 26.58
N PRO A 535 -1.35 25.90 27.82
CA PRO A 535 -0.69 27.18 28.08
C PRO A 535 0.48 27.44 27.13
N GLY A 536 0.55 28.64 26.57
CA GLY A 536 1.53 29.00 25.54
C GLY A 536 1.13 28.63 24.09
N PHE A 537 -0.06 28.07 23.87
CA PHE A 537 -0.61 27.80 22.54
C PHE A 537 -2.00 28.42 22.41
N ALA A 538 -2.35 28.87 21.20
CA ALA A 538 -3.72 29.22 20.89
C ALA A 538 -4.63 27.98 20.99
N GLU A 539 -5.87 28.18 21.44
CA GLU A 539 -6.86 27.10 21.49
C GLU A 539 -7.11 26.54 20.09
N PHE A 540 -7.06 25.22 19.98
CA PHE A 540 -7.47 24.52 18.77
C PHE A 540 -8.88 24.00 18.98
N SER A 541 -9.79 24.21 18.02
CA SER A 541 -11.12 23.63 18.09
C SER A 541 -11.67 23.27 16.71
N ARG A 542 -12.43 22.18 16.62
CA ARG A 542 -13.15 21.73 15.41
C ARG A 542 -14.53 21.20 15.77
N VAL A 543 -15.48 21.43 14.87
CA VAL A 543 -16.84 20.89 14.95
C VAL A 543 -17.00 19.81 13.89
N VAL A 544 -17.44 18.62 14.29
CA VAL A 544 -17.65 17.47 13.40
C VAL A 544 -18.91 16.71 13.80
N ASP A 545 -19.34 15.76 12.98
CA ASP A 545 -20.57 14.96 13.15
C ASP A 545 -20.32 13.47 13.46
N PHE A 546 -19.07 13.06 13.64
CA PHE A 546 -18.70 11.70 14.04
C PHE A 546 -17.32 11.63 14.71
N GLY A 547 -17.02 10.49 15.33
CA GLY A 547 -15.72 10.22 15.94
C GLY A 547 -14.59 10.20 14.93
N MET A 548 -13.54 10.97 15.19
CA MET A 548 -12.33 11.01 14.35
C MET A 548 -11.16 10.34 15.05
N THR A 549 -10.58 9.32 14.43
CA THR A 549 -9.43 8.60 14.99
C THR A 549 -8.16 8.80 14.18
N GLY A 550 -7.02 8.83 14.86
CA GLY A 550 -5.67 8.81 14.25
C GLY A 550 -5.23 10.10 13.58
N GLN A 551 -5.90 11.21 13.88
CA GLN A 551 -5.66 12.50 13.24
C GLN A 551 -4.41 13.22 13.78
N THR A 552 -3.85 14.15 13.00
CA THR A 552 -2.82 15.09 13.49
C THR A 552 -3.41 16.48 13.65
N TRP A 553 -3.32 17.01 14.86
CA TRP A 553 -3.90 18.29 15.28
C TRP A 553 -2.79 19.30 15.50
N GLN A 554 -2.76 20.33 14.67
CA GLN A 554 -1.71 21.35 14.69
C GLN A 554 -2.14 22.53 15.55
N MET A 555 -1.40 22.78 16.63
CA MET A 555 -1.62 23.91 17.52
C MET A 555 -0.63 25.03 17.20
N VAL A 556 -1.12 26.27 17.28
CA VAL A 556 -0.34 27.47 17.00
C VAL A 556 0.32 27.93 18.31
N GLU A 557 1.66 27.98 18.36
CA GLU A 557 2.39 28.53 19.51
C GLU A 557 2.09 30.04 19.65
N ALA A 558 1.83 30.50 20.87
CA ALA A 558 1.53 31.89 21.18
C ALA A 558 2.79 32.67 21.61
N PHE A 559 2.89 33.94 21.19
CA PHE A 559 3.87 34.86 21.72
C PHE A 559 3.58 35.12 23.18
N SER A 560 4.61 35.08 24.03
CA SER A 560 4.45 35.15 25.48
C SER A 560 5.34 36.23 26.08
N ARG A 561 4.80 37.06 26.97
CA ARG A 561 5.55 38.08 27.71
C ARG A 561 4.97 38.31 29.10
N THR A 562 5.83 38.54 30.09
CA THR A 562 5.44 38.80 31.48
C THR A 562 5.30 40.30 31.74
N PHE A 563 4.28 40.67 32.53
CA PHE A 563 3.93 42.05 32.87
C PHE A 563 3.54 42.19 34.34
N ASP A 564 3.79 43.37 34.90
CA ASP A 564 3.17 43.80 36.17
C ASP A 564 1.75 44.33 35.86
N PRO A 565 0.68 43.66 36.34
CA PRO A 565 -0.71 44.02 36.03
C PRO A 565 -1.15 45.36 36.65
N LYS A 566 -0.32 45.99 37.49
CA LYS A 566 -0.56 47.34 38.02
C LYS A 566 -0.29 48.45 37.01
N ASN A 567 0.39 48.14 35.90
CA ASN A 567 0.67 49.06 34.80
C ASN A 567 -0.20 48.72 33.58
N GLU A 568 -0.30 49.66 32.63
CA GLU A 568 -0.89 49.37 31.33
C GLU A 568 -0.06 48.27 30.63
N ILE A 569 -0.73 47.24 30.15
CA ILE A 569 -0.10 46.14 29.42
C ILE A 569 -0.28 46.41 27.93
N VAL A 570 0.83 46.42 27.19
CA VAL A 570 0.84 46.43 25.74
C VAL A 570 1.49 45.13 25.27
N LEU A 571 0.68 44.25 24.69
CA LEU A 571 1.12 42.96 24.17
C LEU A 571 0.89 42.91 22.66
N VAL A 572 1.96 42.64 21.92
CA VAL A 572 1.98 42.53 20.46
C VAL A 572 2.50 41.15 20.10
N ASP A 573 1.89 40.51 19.11
CA ASP A 573 2.41 39.25 18.58
C ASP A 573 3.65 39.50 17.70
N GLU A 574 4.83 39.14 18.20
CA GLU A 574 6.12 39.32 17.53
C GLU A 574 6.73 37.98 17.08
N ARG A 575 5.92 36.94 16.89
CA ARG A 575 6.44 35.64 16.41
C ARG A 575 7.08 35.80 15.04
N ARG A 576 8.32 35.30 14.90
CA ARG A 576 9.11 35.33 13.65
C ARG A 576 8.38 34.70 12.44
N ILE A 577 7.41 33.81 12.66
CA ILE A 577 6.61 33.23 11.58
C ILE A 577 5.78 34.29 10.85
N LEU A 578 5.32 35.34 11.55
CA LEU A 578 4.57 36.42 10.93
C LEU A 578 5.41 37.19 9.93
N ASP A 579 6.68 37.46 10.24
CA ASP A 579 7.62 38.10 9.31
C ASP A 579 7.82 37.26 8.05
N LYS A 580 7.95 35.94 8.20
CA LYS A 580 8.08 35.01 7.06
C LYS A 580 6.83 35.01 6.18
N LYS A 581 5.64 35.06 6.79
CA LYS A 581 4.34 35.13 6.11
C LYS A 581 3.99 36.56 5.62
N ARG A 582 4.80 37.56 5.97
CA ARG A 582 4.54 39.00 5.74
C ARG A 582 3.22 39.46 6.35
N LEU A 583 2.88 38.92 7.52
CA LEU A 583 1.72 39.31 8.32
C LEU A 583 2.16 40.26 9.42
N ARG A 584 1.23 41.12 9.86
CA ARG A 584 1.43 42.00 11.01
C ARG A 584 0.78 41.36 12.24
N GLY A 585 1.48 41.40 13.37
CA GLY A 585 0.97 40.87 14.63
C GLY A 585 -0.15 41.71 15.21
N SER A 586 -1.19 41.04 15.70
CA SER A 586 -2.27 41.65 16.48
C SER A 586 -1.73 42.25 17.77
N ARG A 587 -2.44 43.25 18.30
CA ARG A 587 -2.06 43.97 19.51
C ARG A 587 -3.25 44.08 20.47
N ILE A 588 -2.99 43.86 21.75
CA ILE A 588 -3.92 44.11 22.84
C ILE A 588 -3.32 45.13 23.81
N ILE A 589 -4.13 46.09 24.24
CA ILE A 589 -3.78 47.10 25.24
C ILE A 589 -4.77 46.97 26.39
N VAL A 590 -4.27 46.58 27.56
CA VAL A 590 -5.07 46.29 28.74
C VAL A 590 -4.84 47.37 29.79
N PRO A 591 -5.89 48.02 30.31
CA PRO A 591 -5.75 49.04 31.35
C PRO A 591 -5.12 48.49 32.63
N ALA A 592 -4.37 49.33 33.34
CA ALA A 592 -3.82 49.02 34.65
C ALA A 592 -4.90 48.56 35.64
N ASN A 593 -4.60 47.54 36.46
CA ASN A 593 -5.49 47.02 37.51
C ASN A 593 -6.87 46.54 37.01
N SER A 594 -6.96 46.09 35.75
CA SER A 594 -8.23 45.63 35.17
C SER A 594 -8.41 44.11 35.18
N LEU A 595 -7.39 43.34 35.57
CA LEU A 595 -7.42 41.87 35.56
C LEU A 595 -8.01 41.27 36.85
N VAL A 596 -8.87 40.26 36.71
CA VAL A 596 -9.41 39.42 37.81
C VAL A 596 -9.51 37.96 37.39
N ASP A 597 -9.38 37.04 38.35
CA ASP A 597 -9.62 35.61 38.14
C ASP A 597 -11.13 35.28 38.06
N VAL A 598 -11.47 34.00 37.92
CA VAL A 598 -12.87 33.51 37.87
C VAL A 598 -13.68 33.85 39.15
N ASN A 599 -13.01 34.10 40.28
CA ASN A 599 -13.64 34.48 41.54
C ASN A 599 -13.71 36.00 41.75
N GLY A 600 -13.24 36.80 40.79
CA GLY A 600 -13.18 38.26 40.89
C GLY A 600 -11.97 38.80 41.67
N SER A 601 -10.97 37.98 41.96
CA SER A 601 -9.76 38.38 42.69
C SER A 601 -8.68 38.90 41.74
N PRO A 602 -8.04 40.05 42.03
CA PRO A 602 -6.96 40.58 41.18
C PRO A 602 -5.68 39.71 41.29
N PRO A 603 -4.78 39.74 40.29
CA PRO A 603 -3.51 39.03 40.36
C PRO A 603 -2.67 39.49 41.56
N SER A 604 -2.09 38.55 42.30
CA SER A 604 -1.21 38.85 43.44
C SER A 604 0.25 39.14 43.03
N GLY A 605 0.61 38.88 41.77
CA GLY A 605 1.95 39.06 41.21
C GLY A 605 1.90 39.26 39.71
N ASP A 606 3.06 39.14 39.07
CA ASP A 606 3.19 39.28 37.62
C ASP A 606 2.32 38.26 36.87
N VAL A 607 1.83 38.68 35.70
CA VAL A 607 1.05 37.85 34.78
C VAL A 607 1.82 37.66 33.47
N THR A 608 1.76 36.47 32.89
CA THR A 608 2.22 36.18 31.54
C THR A 608 1.05 36.31 30.58
N GLY A 609 1.15 37.25 29.64
CA GLY A 609 0.23 37.38 28.54
C GLY A 609 0.68 36.54 27.34
N HIS A 610 -0.26 35.80 26.78
CA HIS A 610 -0.12 34.99 25.56
C HIS A 610 -0.97 35.61 24.45
N ILE A 611 -0.38 35.82 23.27
CA ILE A 611 -1.08 36.34 22.09
C ILE A 611 -0.69 35.56 20.83
N ALA A 612 -1.65 35.25 19.97
CA ALA A 612 -1.38 34.67 18.67
C ALA A 612 -2.33 35.24 17.60
N THR A 613 -1.78 35.92 16.62
CA THR A 613 -2.43 36.25 15.35
C THR A 613 -2.67 34.96 14.58
N LEU A 614 -3.93 34.63 14.32
CA LEU A 614 -4.32 33.40 13.65
C LEU A 614 -4.46 33.67 12.16
N ASP A 615 -3.68 32.96 11.35
CA ASP A 615 -3.75 33.05 9.90
C ASP A 615 -4.97 32.27 9.39
N ILE A 616 -6.02 33.03 9.04
CA ILE A 616 -7.25 32.49 8.48
C ILE A 616 -7.03 31.75 7.15
N LYS A 617 -5.95 32.05 6.42
CA LYS A 617 -5.58 31.33 5.18
C LYS A 617 -4.94 29.97 5.43
N ASP A 618 -4.50 29.71 6.65
CA ASP A 618 -3.90 28.44 7.06
C ASP A 618 -4.80 27.65 8.03
N GLY A 619 -6.09 28.04 8.12
CA GLY A 619 -7.09 27.35 8.93
C GLY A 619 -6.80 27.40 10.43
N GLU A 620 -6.10 28.43 10.91
CA GLU A 620 -5.64 28.51 12.31
C GLU A 620 -6.75 28.90 13.30
N ALA A 621 -7.87 29.44 12.83
CA ALA A 621 -9.00 29.80 13.67
C ALA A 621 -9.75 28.55 14.23
N PRO A 622 -10.34 28.65 15.43
CA PRO A 622 -11.13 27.58 16.02
C PRO A 622 -12.55 27.50 15.42
N GLY A 623 -13.16 26.32 15.55
CA GLY A 623 -14.55 26.06 15.15
C GLY A 623 -14.72 25.70 13.67
N ASP A 624 -15.93 25.92 13.17
CA ASP A 624 -16.38 25.67 11.79
C ASP A 624 -16.89 26.94 11.10
N TRP A 625 -16.56 28.12 11.63
CA TRP A 625 -17.10 29.44 11.22
C TRP A 625 -18.60 29.64 11.51
N GLY A 626 -19.22 28.75 12.28
CA GLY A 626 -20.57 28.94 12.77
C GLY A 626 -20.66 29.99 13.85
N ALA A 627 -21.65 30.87 13.74
CA ALA A 627 -21.90 31.93 14.69
C ALA A 627 -23.36 31.93 15.14
N LYS A 628 -23.60 32.51 16.31
CA LYS A 628 -24.96 32.75 16.83
C LYS A 628 -25.12 34.22 17.18
N THR A 629 -26.17 34.82 16.61
CA THR A 629 -26.72 36.07 17.12
C THR A 629 -27.72 35.77 18.24
N ALA A 630 -28.31 36.83 18.82
CA ALA A 630 -29.37 36.66 19.81
C ALA A 630 -30.63 35.94 19.25
N THR A 631 -30.81 35.91 17.92
CA THR A 631 -32.06 35.45 17.28
C THR A 631 -31.88 34.34 16.25
N ALA A 632 -30.66 34.09 15.75
CA ALA A 632 -30.43 33.11 14.69
C ALA A 632 -28.99 32.56 14.69
N GLU A 633 -28.82 31.37 14.09
CA GLU A 633 -27.53 30.87 13.63
C GLU A 633 -27.15 31.54 12.30
N THR A 634 -25.86 31.78 12.09
CA THR A 634 -25.28 32.46 10.93
C THR A 634 -23.86 31.93 10.68
N ASN A 635 -23.21 32.35 9.59
CA ASN A 635 -21.80 32.08 9.30
C ASN A 635 -21.01 33.38 9.13
N LEU A 636 -19.68 33.28 9.21
CA LEU A 636 -18.80 34.44 9.20
C LEU A 636 -17.89 34.48 7.98
N ILE A 637 -17.64 35.69 7.46
CA ILE A 637 -16.50 36.01 6.61
C ILE A 637 -15.49 36.84 7.42
N SER A 638 -14.27 36.32 7.54
CA SER A 638 -13.28 36.84 8.48
C SER A 638 -12.29 37.83 7.89
N TYR A 639 -12.09 38.93 8.63
CA TYR A 639 -11.08 39.95 8.40
C TYR A 639 -9.99 39.94 9.48
N GLY A 640 -9.80 38.82 10.19
CA GLY A 640 -8.67 38.62 11.09
C GLY A 640 -9.06 38.16 12.48
N ALA A 641 -8.39 37.12 12.94
CA ALA A 641 -8.59 36.51 14.24
C ALA A 641 -7.31 36.55 15.09
N THR A 642 -7.47 36.65 16.41
CA THR A 642 -6.37 36.61 17.37
C THR A 642 -6.80 35.86 18.63
N PHE A 643 -5.87 35.09 19.19
CA PHE A 643 -5.98 34.50 20.52
C PHE A 643 -5.32 35.42 21.55
N VAL A 644 -5.95 35.62 22.71
CA VAL A 644 -5.39 36.35 23.86
C VAL A 644 -5.71 35.61 25.16
N GLU A 645 -4.70 35.40 26.01
CA GLU A 645 -4.85 34.81 27.35
C GLU A 645 -3.86 35.45 28.34
N PHE A 646 -4.24 35.55 29.62
CA PHE A 646 -3.36 35.98 30.71
C PHE A 646 -3.36 34.94 31.83
N LEU A 647 -2.17 34.50 32.23
CA LEU A 647 -1.95 33.50 33.27
C LEU A 647 -1.00 34.03 34.35
N ASP A 648 -1.13 33.60 35.60
CA ASP A 648 -0.03 33.71 36.57
C ASP A 648 0.92 32.50 36.49
N ALA A 649 1.97 32.51 37.34
CA ALA A 649 2.93 31.40 37.44
C ALA A 649 2.30 30.07 37.93
N ALA A 650 1.12 30.10 38.55
CA ALA A 650 0.37 28.92 38.97
C ALA A 650 -0.57 28.38 37.88
N GLY A 651 -0.71 29.11 36.76
CA GLY A 651 -1.64 28.79 35.67
C GLY A 651 -3.06 29.30 35.91
N THR A 652 -3.28 30.18 36.88
CA THR A 652 -4.58 30.84 37.11
C THR A 652 -4.88 31.77 35.93
N LYS A 653 -6.04 31.60 35.30
CA LYS A 653 -6.50 32.46 34.20
C LYS A 653 -7.07 33.77 34.74
N PHE A 654 -6.69 34.87 34.11
CA PHE A 654 -7.22 36.20 34.39
C PHE A 654 -8.00 36.75 33.19
N ASN A 655 -9.06 37.48 33.47
CA ASN A 655 -9.89 38.18 32.51
C ASN A 655 -10.16 39.63 32.98
N LEU A 656 -10.85 40.42 32.16
CA LEU A 656 -11.19 41.80 32.50
C LEU A 656 -12.26 41.85 33.60
N THR A 657 -12.09 42.80 34.52
CA THR A 657 -13.08 43.13 35.54
C THR A 657 -14.33 43.69 34.87
N SER A 658 -15.52 43.32 35.37
CA SER A 658 -16.80 43.82 34.85
C SER A 658 -16.79 45.34 34.64
N GLY A 659 -17.13 45.78 33.43
CA GLY A 659 -17.18 47.20 33.03
C GLY A 659 -15.84 47.80 32.58
N GLN A 660 -14.73 47.05 32.64
CA GLN A 660 -13.47 47.41 32.00
C GLN A 660 -13.42 46.86 30.57
N GLU A 661 -12.69 47.57 29.70
CA GLU A 661 -12.49 47.18 28.31
C GLU A 661 -11.00 47.24 27.95
N ALA A 662 -10.54 46.31 27.10
CA ALA A 662 -9.20 46.36 26.51
C ALA A 662 -9.30 46.74 25.02
N LYS A 663 -8.35 47.52 24.53
CA LYS A 663 -8.28 47.88 23.10
C LYS A 663 -7.61 46.75 22.34
N ILE A 664 -8.24 46.32 21.25
CA ILE A 664 -7.73 45.28 20.35
C ILE A 664 -7.51 45.84 18.95
N GLU A 665 -6.39 45.46 18.34
CA GLU A 665 -5.97 45.84 16.99
C GLU A 665 -5.65 44.56 16.20
N MET A 666 -6.40 44.33 15.12
CA MET A 666 -6.25 43.16 14.24
C MET A 666 -6.15 43.61 12.78
N PHE A 667 -5.48 42.81 11.95
CA PHE A 667 -5.22 43.16 10.55
C PHE A 667 -5.98 42.24 9.59
N ALA A 668 -6.68 42.86 8.64
CA ALA A 668 -7.30 42.15 7.53
C ALA A 668 -6.25 41.41 6.68
N PRO A 669 -6.56 40.20 6.20
CA PRO A 669 -5.71 39.52 5.25
C PRO A 669 -5.51 40.42 4.01
N PRO A 670 -4.29 40.50 3.45
CA PRO A 670 -3.96 41.47 2.39
C PRO A 670 -4.89 41.44 1.16
N THR A 671 -5.44 40.26 0.84
CA THR A 671 -6.33 40.05 -0.30
C THR A 671 -7.75 40.58 -0.08
N LEU A 672 -8.15 40.83 1.17
CA LEU A 672 -9.47 41.39 1.53
C LEU A 672 -9.43 42.87 1.88
N VAL A 673 -8.25 43.49 2.01
CA VAL A 673 -8.11 44.91 2.41
C VAL A 673 -8.91 45.84 1.49
N ALA A 674 -8.89 45.59 0.18
CA ALA A 674 -9.61 46.41 -0.79
C ALA A 674 -11.15 46.35 -0.63
N GLY A 675 -11.67 45.26 -0.06
CA GLY A 675 -13.10 45.04 0.19
C GLY A 675 -13.48 45.10 1.67
N ALA A 676 -12.61 45.63 2.53
CA ALA A 676 -12.87 45.69 3.97
C ALA A 676 -13.98 46.71 4.30
N PRO A 677 -14.97 46.35 5.14
CA PRO A 677 -16.02 47.28 5.55
C PRO A 677 -15.45 48.36 6.49
N ALA A 678 -16.08 49.55 6.51
CA ALA A 678 -15.69 50.62 7.41
C ALA A 678 -15.86 50.26 8.91
N THR A 679 -16.81 49.36 9.20
CA THR A 679 -17.05 48.81 10.53
C THR A 679 -17.37 47.32 10.43
N ALA A 680 -16.85 46.53 11.36
CA ALA A 680 -17.13 45.10 11.49
C ALA A 680 -17.49 44.75 12.94
N LYS A 681 -18.18 43.63 13.14
CA LYS A 681 -18.48 43.12 14.48
C LYS A 681 -17.26 42.38 15.03
N LEU A 682 -17.06 42.47 16.34
CA LEU A 682 -16.13 41.60 17.05
C LEU A 682 -16.88 40.36 17.54
N TRP A 683 -16.24 39.21 17.41
CA TRP A 683 -16.78 37.91 17.77
C TRP A 683 -15.83 37.19 18.71
N SER A 684 -16.37 36.51 19.70
CA SER A 684 -15.62 35.66 20.63
C SER A 684 -16.03 34.19 20.45
N TYR A 685 -15.06 33.30 20.35
CA TYR A 685 -15.32 31.87 20.23
C TYR A 685 -15.71 31.27 21.58
N ASP A 686 -16.76 30.46 21.61
CA ASP A 686 -17.13 29.66 22.79
C ASP A 686 -16.80 28.17 22.56
N PRO A 687 -15.79 27.60 23.23
CA PRO A 687 -15.40 26.21 23.04
C PRO A 687 -16.40 25.20 23.62
N ASN A 688 -17.40 25.63 24.39
CA ASN A 688 -18.39 24.71 24.97
C ASN A 688 -19.47 24.32 23.97
N ASP A 689 -19.92 25.25 23.13
CA ASP A 689 -20.93 25.01 22.09
C ASP A 689 -20.35 25.12 20.66
N GLY A 690 -19.10 25.56 20.53
CA GLY A 690 -18.36 25.63 19.29
C GLY A 690 -18.79 26.77 18.36
N TYR A 691 -19.53 27.77 18.87
CA TYR A 691 -20.00 28.91 18.09
C TYR A 691 -19.23 30.19 18.41
N TRP A 692 -19.11 31.05 17.40
CA TRP A 692 -18.74 32.44 17.57
C TRP A 692 -19.94 33.27 18.06
N LYS A 693 -19.71 34.14 19.03
CA LYS A 693 -20.74 34.99 19.66
C LYS A 693 -20.34 36.47 19.56
N GLU A 694 -21.30 37.33 19.26
CA GLU A 694 -21.05 38.78 19.15
C GLU A 694 -20.52 39.33 20.48
N SER A 695 -19.38 39.99 20.45
CA SER A 695 -18.67 40.50 21.64
C SER A 695 -18.31 41.99 21.57
N GLY A 696 -18.51 42.64 20.43
CA GLY A 696 -18.25 44.08 20.27
C GLY A 696 -18.29 44.54 18.82
N LYS A 697 -17.63 45.68 18.54
CA LYS A 697 -17.48 46.25 17.19
C LYS A 697 -16.08 46.86 17.02
N ALA A 698 -15.57 46.84 15.80
CA ALA A 698 -14.30 47.44 15.41
C ALA A 698 -14.47 48.34 14.18
N GLY A 699 -13.74 49.45 14.15
CA GLY A 699 -13.67 50.36 13.01
C GLY A 699 -12.38 50.16 12.22
N LEU A 700 -12.48 50.24 10.89
CA LEU A 700 -11.32 50.26 10.01
C LEU A 700 -10.58 51.60 10.20
N SER A 701 -9.36 51.53 10.73
CA SER A 701 -8.60 52.69 11.18
C SER A 701 -7.70 53.29 10.11
N ASP A 702 -7.33 52.51 9.08
CA ASP A 702 -6.52 52.95 7.95
C ASP A 702 -6.83 52.17 6.66
N GLY A 703 -6.24 52.60 5.54
CA GLY A 703 -6.33 51.89 4.26
C GLY A 703 -5.43 50.64 4.17
N GLY A 704 -4.74 50.29 5.26
CA GLY A 704 -3.86 49.13 5.36
C GLY A 704 -4.55 47.89 5.97
N GLY A 705 -5.84 47.96 6.26
CA GLY A 705 -6.63 46.84 6.78
C GLY A 705 -6.64 46.73 8.30
N LEU A 706 -6.21 47.75 9.06
CA LEU A 706 -6.23 47.72 10.52
C LEU A 706 -7.66 47.93 11.06
N PHE A 707 -8.20 46.93 11.75
CA PHE A 707 -9.40 47.06 12.56
C PHE A 707 -9.04 47.34 14.02
N SER A 708 -9.63 48.38 14.59
CA SER A 708 -9.46 48.76 15.99
C SER A 708 -10.81 48.79 16.69
N GLY A 709 -10.92 48.12 17.83
CA GLY A 709 -12.12 48.09 18.67
C GLY A 709 -11.78 47.85 20.14
N THR A 710 -12.80 47.59 20.95
CA THR A 710 -12.66 47.21 22.36
C THR A 710 -13.35 45.88 22.66
N VAL A 711 -12.78 45.13 23.60
CA VAL A 711 -13.33 43.86 24.10
C VAL A 711 -13.52 43.90 25.60
N THR A 712 -14.54 43.20 26.08
CA THR A 712 -14.90 43.10 27.51
C THR A 712 -14.36 41.84 28.18
N HIS A 713 -13.73 40.95 27.41
CA HIS A 713 -13.06 39.75 27.90
C HIS A 713 -11.99 39.27 26.93
N PHE A 714 -11.06 38.44 27.41
CA PHE A 714 -10.11 37.71 26.58
C PHE A 714 -10.63 36.34 26.19
N SER A 715 -10.40 35.97 24.93
CA SER A 715 -10.71 34.69 24.30
C SER A 715 -9.94 34.60 22.98
N THR A 716 -10.25 33.62 22.13
CA THR A 716 -10.08 33.85 20.70
C THR A 716 -11.13 34.84 20.21
N ILE A 717 -10.65 35.93 19.61
CA ILE A 717 -11.43 37.10 19.17
C ILE A 717 -11.22 37.25 17.67
N ASN A 718 -12.27 37.67 16.97
CA ASN A 718 -12.27 37.76 15.52
C ASN A 718 -13.05 39.00 15.03
N THR A 719 -12.68 39.53 13.86
CA THR A 719 -13.32 40.70 13.24
C THR A 719 -14.00 40.34 11.93
N ASP A 720 -15.32 40.12 11.97
CA ASP A 720 -16.01 39.43 10.89
C ASP A 720 -17.31 40.10 10.44
N VAL A 721 -17.69 39.75 9.21
CA VAL A 721 -18.99 40.07 8.61
C VAL A 721 -19.90 38.85 8.68
N GLU A 722 -21.10 39.07 9.18
CA GLU A 722 -22.19 38.09 9.25
C GLU A 722 -22.76 37.79 7.86
N LYS A 723 -23.04 36.51 7.57
CA LYS A 723 -23.65 36.03 6.32
C LYS A 723 -24.80 35.07 6.60
N ASP A 724 -25.80 35.09 5.73
CA ASP A 724 -27.02 34.28 5.82
C ASP A 724 -27.33 33.52 4.51
N ASP A 725 -26.40 33.55 3.56
CA ASP A 725 -26.50 32.92 2.24
C ASP A 725 -25.50 31.78 2.07
N ASP A 726 -25.39 30.90 3.06
CA ASP A 726 -24.46 29.79 3.01
C ASP A 726 -24.87 28.67 2.05
N ALA A 727 -23.88 28.04 1.45
CA ALA A 727 -23.96 26.87 0.60
C ALA A 727 -23.06 25.76 1.17
N CYS A 728 -23.22 24.54 0.67
CA CYS A 728 -22.38 23.43 1.06
C CYS A 728 -22.11 22.46 -0.10
N LEU A 729 -20.98 21.76 0.00
CA LEU A 729 -20.56 20.74 -0.94
C LEU A 729 -20.64 19.36 -0.27
N LYS A 730 -21.26 18.39 -0.94
CA LYS A 730 -21.25 16.96 -0.59
C LYS A 730 -20.16 16.29 -1.43
N ILE A 731 -19.13 15.79 -0.79
CA ILE A 731 -17.95 15.19 -1.42
C ILE A 731 -18.09 13.68 -1.41
N LEU A 732 -18.36 13.10 -2.58
CA LEU A 732 -18.34 11.64 -2.80
C LEU A 732 -16.91 11.22 -3.17
N ILE A 733 -16.29 10.38 -2.33
CA ILE A 733 -14.95 9.86 -2.59
C ILE A 733 -15.08 8.51 -3.29
N TYR A 734 -14.50 8.39 -4.48
CA TYR A 734 -14.61 7.17 -5.27
C TYR A 734 -13.34 6.87 -6.09
N PRO A 735 -12.68 5.70 -5.90
CA PRO A 735 -12.78 4.77 -4.76
C PRO A 735 -12.22 5.41 -3.47
N PRO A 736 -12.39 4.79 -2.28
CA PRO A 736 -12.02 5.42 -1.01
C PRO A 736 -10.54 5.83 -0.97
N ILE A 737 -10.23 7.13 -1.00
CA ILE A 737 -8.88 7.66 -0.72
C ILE A 737 -8.51 7.26 0.73
N PRO A 738 -7.23 7.03 1.10
CA PRO A 738 -6.87 6.76 2.48
C PRO A 738 -7.50 7.77 3.43
N THR A 739 -8.13 7.29 4.51
CA THR A 739 -8.79 8.16 5.48
C THR A 739 -7.75 8.97 6.26
N GLY A 740 -8.18 10.10 6.83
CA GLY A 740 -7.30 10.99 7.58
C GLY A 740 -6.48 11.95 6.72
N VAL A 741 -6.71 11.97 5.40
CA VAL A 741 -6.35 13.12 4.56
C VAL A 741 -7.28 14.29 4.89
N LYS A 742 -6.78 15.51 4.71
CA LYS A 742 -7.57 16.73 4.90
C LYS A 742 -7.97 17.29 3.55
N LEU A 743 -9.24 17.62 3.39
CA LEU A 743 -9.71 18.44 2.29
C LEU A 743 -9.58 19.91 2.68
N ARG A 744 -8.83 20.65 1.87
CA ARG A 744 -8.72 22.11 1.97
C ARG A 744 -9.57 22.76 0.89
N VAL A 745 -10.42 23.69 1.28
CA VAL A 745 -11.25 24.54 0.39
C VAL A 745 -10.87 26.00 0.58
N LYS A 746 -10.58 26.69 -0.51
CA LYS A 746 -10.22 28.12 -0.52
C LYS A 746 -10.80 28.85 -1.72
N ASP A 747 -10.98 30.14 -1.58
CA ASP A 747 -11.12 31.03 -2.74
C ASP A 747 -9.76 31.12 -3.47
N PRO A 748 -9.66 30.73 -4.76
CA PRO A 748 -8.41 30.80 -5.50
C PRO A 748 -7.86 32.24 -5.64
N SER A 749 -8.72 33.25 -5.61
CA SER A 749 -8.34 34.67 -5.62
C SER A 749 -8.06 35.22 -4.22
N GLY A 750 -8.67 34.63 -3.20
CA GLY A 750 -8.68 35.11 -1.82
C GLY A 750 -9.37 36.48 -1.64
N SER A 751 -10.16 36.92 -2.61
CA SER A 751 -10.76 38.27 -2.69
C SER A 751 -12.23 38.30 -2.27
N VAL A 752 -12.94 37.16 -2.35
CA VAL A 752 -14.29 36.97 -1.82
C VAL A 752 -14.22 36.63 -0.34
N PHE A 753 -13.34 35.70 0.01
CA PHE A 753 -13.05 35.32 1.38
C PHE A 753 -11.60 34.83 1.50
N ALA A 754 -11.00 35.00 2.67
CA ALA A 754 -9.63 34.55 2.94
C ALA A 754 -9.57 33.29 3.78
N GLN A 755 -10.69 32.87 4.36
CA GLN A 755 -10.71 31.68 5.21
C GLN A 755 -10.40 30.44 4.40
N THR A 756 -9.68 29.54 5.04
CA THR A 756 -9.50 28.20 4.54
C THR A 756 -10.36 27.25 5.36
N TYR A 757 -11.25 26.55 4.68
CA TYR A 757 -12.05 25.49 5.28
C TYR A 757 -11.26 24.20 5.17
N GLU A 758 -11.06 23.53 6.30
CA GLU A 758 -10.41 22.22 6.33
C GLU A 758 -11.29 21.21 7.05
N GLY A 759 -11.59 20.12 6.36
CA GLY A 759 -12.27 18.95 6.90
C GLY A 759 -11.38 17.72 6.78
N VAL A 760 -11.51 16.79 7.72
CA VAL A 760 -10.96 15.44 7.55
C VAL A 760 -11.85 14.69 6.56
N LEU A 761 -11.23 13.87 5.70
CA LEU A 761 -11.95 12.91 4.87
C LEU A 761 -11.79 11.52 5.48
N ASP A 762 -12.89 10.97 5.96
CA ASP A 762 -12.93 9.80 6.83
C ASP A 762 -14.21 8.96 6.66
N ALA A 763 -15.12 9.41 5.80
CA ALA A 763 -16.22 8.61 5.28
C ALA A 763 -16.20 8.56 3.74
N GLY A 764 -16.97 7.65 3.14
CA GLY A 764 -17.17 7.62 1.68
C GLY A 764 -17.86 8.88 1.15
N ILE A 765 -18.62 9.55 2.02
CA ILE A 765 -19.27 10.84 1.75
C ILE A 765 -18.91 11.78 2.87
N ASN A 766 -18.43 12.95 2.52
CA ASN A 766 -18.10 14.01 3.47
C ASN A 766 -18.82 15.27 3.02
N ALA A 767 -18.80 16.31 3.85
CA ALA A 767 -19.32 17.59 3.44
C ALA A 767 -18.47 18.75 3.94
N VAL A 768 -18.53 19.85 3.19
CA VAL A 768 -17.95 21.13 3.57
C VAL A 768 -19.09 22.12 3.64
N PHE A 769 -19.29 22.68 4.83
CA PHE A 769 -20.43 23.52 5.17
C PHE A 769 -20.06 24.99 5.23
N ARG A 770 -21.09 25.85 5.33
CA ARG A 770 -20.95 27.30 5.55
C ARG A 770 -20.12 28.04 4.50
N LEU A 771 -20.05 27.51 3.28
CA LEU A 771 -19.34 28.13 2.16
C LEU A 771 -20.18 29.30 1.62
N PRO A 772 -19.57 30.37 1.08
CA PRO A 772 -20.34 31.41 0.39
C PRO A 772 -21.10 30.84 -0.81
N SER A 773 -22.34 31.26 -1.04
CA SER A 773 -23.11 30.84 -2.20
C SER A 773 -22.53 31.35 -3.53
N ASN A 774 -22.80 30.61 -4.61
CA ASN A 774 -22.46 30.92 -6.00
C ASN A 774 -20.99 31.31 -6.22
N THR A 775 -20.08 30.77 -5.41
CA THR A 775 -18.67 31.16 -5.37
C THR A 775 -17.80 30.03 -5.89
N ASP A 776 -16.84 30.36 -6.74
CA ASP A 776 -15.85 29.41 -7.22
C ASP A 776 -14.81 29.15 -6.13
N VAL A 777 -14.66 27.88 -5.75
CA VAL A 777 -13.71 27.45 -4.71
C VAL A 777 -12.78 26.39 -5.26
N GLN A 778 -11.50 26.48 -4.89
CA GLN A 778 -10.49 25.47 -5.20
C GLN A 778 -10.40 24.46 -4.06
N LEU A 779 -10.45 23.18 -4.41
CA LEU A 779 -10.34 22.05 -3.49
C LEU A 779 -8.98 21.36 -3.70
N SER A 780 -8.28 21.09 -2.61
CA SER A 780 -6.99 20.39 -2.61
C SER A 780 -6.89 19.40 -1.45
N LEU A 781 -6.27 18.24 -1.68
CA LEU A 781 -5.99 17.28 -0.61
C LEU A 781 -4.63 17.51 0.05
N LEU A 782 -4.62 17.27 1.36
CA LEU A 782 -3.44 17.28 2.20
C LEU A 782 -3.33 15.95 2.94
N THR A 783 -2.10 15.56 3.25
CA THR A 783 -1.82 14.53 4.25
C THR A 783 -2.36 14.94 5.63
N ALA A 784 -2.49 13.98 6.56
CA ALA A 784 -2.88 14.26 7.95
C ALA A 784 -2.03 15.36 8.62
N ALA A 785 -0.73 15.40 8.29
CA ALA A 785 0.23 16.39 8.78
C ALA A 785 0.15 17.76 8.08
N GLY A 786 -0.78 17.97 7.14
CA GLY A 786 -0.99 19.25 6.45
C GLY A 786 -0.08 19.50 5.25
N ALA A 787 0.79 18.55 4.86
CA ALA A 787 1.55 18.63 3.62
C ALA A 787 0.68 18.28 2.40
N ALA A 788 1.04 18.77 1.21
CA ALA A 788 0.33 18.45 -0.03
C ALA A 788 0.21 16.93 -0.23
N TYR A 789 -0.98 16.46 -0.62
CA TYR A 789 -1.17 15.06 -0.94
C TYR A 789 -0.32 14.70 -2.17
N PRO A 790 0.48 13.62 -2.13
CA PRO A 790 1.43 13.29 -3.19
C PRO A 790 0.75 12.81 -4.49
N GLY A 791 -0.51 12.38 -4.43
CA GLY A 791 -1.28 11.94 -5.60
C GLY A 791 -1.97 13.08 -6.35
N THR A 792 -2.21 12.89 -7.64
CA THR A 792 -3.09 13.78 -8.41
C THR A 792 -4.54 13.41 -8.11
N VAL A 793 -5.33 14.41 -7.73
CA VAL A 793 -6.75 14.27 -7.42
C VAL A 793 -7.54 15.03 -8.48
N LEU A 794 -8.59 14.41 -8.99
CA LEU A 794 -9.51 14.97 -9.97
C LEU A 794 -10.84 15.23 -9.28
N LEU A 795 -11.43 16.39 -9.55
CA LEU A 795 -12.79 16.72 -9.15
C LEU A 795 -13.71 16.67 -10.33
N GLU A 796 -14.89 16.12 -10.14
CA GLU A 796 -15.85 15.85 -11.20
C GLU A 796 -17.25 16.20 -10.70
N GLU A 797 -18.07 16.89 -11.52
CA GLU A 797 -19.53 16.95 -11.29
C GLU A 797 -20.24 15.83 -12.06
N VAL A 798 -19.62 15.43 -13.17
CA VAL A 798 -19.99 14.32 -14.05
C VAL A 798 -18.79 13.38 -14.13
N PRO A 799 -18.95 12.07 -13.85
CA PRO A 799 -17.84 11.13 -13.88
C PRO A 799 -17.05 11.15 -15.19
N GLY A 800 -15.73 11.07 -15.06
CA GLY A 800 -14.82 11.07 -16.20
C GLY A 800 -14.65 12.44 -16.86
N VAL A 801 -15.23 13.50 -16.30
CA VAL A 801 -15.05 14.89 -16.76
C VAL A 801 -14.42 15.74 -15.64
N PRO A 802 -13.08 15.79 -15.58
CA PRO A 802 -12.38 16.59 -14.57
C PRO A 802 -12.65 18.09 -14.71
N LEU A 803 -12.89 18.75 -13.58
CA LEU A 803 -13.01 20.20 -13.47
C LEU A 803 -11.62 20.85 -13.61
N ALA A 804 -11.57 21.95 -14.37
CA ALA A 804 -10.34 22.69 -14.57
C ALA A 804 -9.82 23.25 -13.24
N GLY A 805 -8.55 22.92 -12.92
CA GLY A 805 -7.88 23.45 -11.72
C GLY A 805 -8.46 22.98 -10.39
N ASN A 806 -9.31 21.94 -10.39
CA ASN A 806 -10.07 21.49 -9.21
C ASN A 806 -10.90 22.63 -8.58
N THR A 807 -11.46 23.49 -9.44
CA THR A 807 -12.34 24.59 -9.05
C THR A 807 -13.80 24.18 -9.27
N VAL A 808 -14.63 24.35 -8.25
CA VAL A 808 -16.07 24.07 -8.28
C VAL A 808 -16.86 25.28 -7.80
N ASN A 809 -18.00 25.56 -8.42
CA ASN A 809 -18.92 26.57 -7.92
C ASN A 809 -19.77 25.98 -6.78
N THR A 810 -19.88 26.66 -5.65
CA THR A 810 -20.63 26.20 -4.46
C THR A 810 -22.14 26.07 -4.68
N GLY A 811 -22.69 26.65 -5.74
CA GLY A 811 -24.12 26.60 -6.04
C GLY A 811 -24.95 27.60 -5.20
N PRO A 812 -26.28 27.60 -5.34
CA PRO A 812 -27.14 28.54 -4.63
C PRO A 812 -27.08 28.34 -3.11
N ALA A 813 -27.49 29.38 -2.37
CA ALA A 813 -27.66 29.29 -0.92
C ALA A 813 -28.65 28.19 -0.54
N LEU A 814 -28.45 27.62 0.64
CA LEU A 814 -29.36 26.66 1.26
C LEU A 814 -30.77 27.26 1.36
N ALA A 815 -31.78 26.42 1.18
CA ALA A 815 -33.16 26.86 1.25
C ALA A 815 -33.52 27.27 2.69
N ALA A 816 -34.38 28.30 2.82
CA ALA A 816 -34.81 28.79 4.13
C ALA A 816 -35.35 27.65 5.03
N GLY A 817 -34.80 27.54 6.24
CA GLY A 817 -35.15 26.50 7.22
C GLY A 817 -34.29 25.23 7.14
N GLN A 818 -33.39 25.11 6.17
CA GLN A 818 -32.37 24.06 6.18
C GLN A 818 -31.25 24.41 7.17
N SER A 819 -30.65 23.40 7.78
CA SER A 819 -29.52 23.56 8.70
C SER A 819 -28.26 23.95 7.91
N SER A 820 -27.51 24.95 8.39
CA SER A 820 -26.14 25.25 7.96
C SER A 820 -25.13 24.14 8.29
N PHE A 821 -25.56 23.14 9.07
CA PHE A 821 -24.87 21.90 9.35
C PHE A 821 -25.81 20.73 9.00
N PRO A 822 -26.01 20.41 7.71
CA PRO A 822 -26.91 19.34 7.28
C PRO A 822 -26.48 17.98 7.85
N PRO A 823 -27.42 17.13 8.31
CA PRO A 823 -27.07 15.78 8.72
C PRO A 823 -26.68 14.91 7.52
N GLU A 824 -25.83 13.90 7.75
CA GLU A 824 -25.55 12.85 6.77
C GLU A 824 -26.87 12.20 6.30
N PRO A 825 -27.08 11.97 4.98
CA PRO A 825 -26.11 12.01 3.88
C PRO A 825 -25.97 13.36 3.15
N TYR A 826 -26.24 14.48 3.81
CA TYR A 826 -26.00 15.84 3.30
C TYR A 826 -26.79 16.18 2.03
N GLU A 827 -28.03 15.71 1.91
CA GLU A 827 -28.89 15.91 0.73
C GLU A 827 -29.06 17.36 0.26
N PRO A 828 -29.07 18.39 1.13
CA PRO A 828 -29.12 19.78 0.68
C PRO A 828 -27.87 20.26 -0.07
N CYS A 829 -26.74 19.58 0.07
CA CYS A 829 -25.45 20.03 -0.44
C CYS A 829 -25.22 19.61 -1.90
N LYS A 830 -24.51 20.46 -2.65
CA LYS A 830 -24.16 20.18 -4.04
C LYS A 830 -23.13 19.05 -4.12
N LEU A 831 -23.44 18.00 -4.89
CA LEU A 831 -22.56 16.85 -5.07
C LEU A 831 -21.30 17.19 -5.89
N VAL A 832 -20.15 16.77 -5.39
CA VAL A 832 -18.84 16.79 -6.06
C VAL A 832 -18.21 15.42 -5.90
N ILE A 833 -17.72 14.84 -7.00
CA ILE A 833 -17.01 13.57 -7.00
C ILE A 833 -15.52 13.85 -6.91
N MET A 834 -14.84 13.17 -6.01
CA MET A 834 -13.38 13.24 -5.84
C MET A 834 -12.75 11.89 -6.17
N ARG A 835 -11.77 11.91 -7.07
CA ARG A 835 -11.11 10.72 -7.60
C ARG A 835 -9.58 10.86 -7.58
N GLU A 836 -8.88 9.78 -7.26
CA GLU A 836 -7.43 9.71 -7.44
C GLU A 836 -7.10 9.37 -8.90
N ALA A 837 -6.24 10.14 -9.57
CA ALA A 837 -5.92 9.93 -10.98
C ALA A 837 -5.21 8.58 -11.25
N ASN A 838 -4.52 8.06 -10.24
CA ASN A 838 -3.89 6.74 -10.29
C ASN A 838 -4.71 5.68 -9.57
N GLU A 839 -6.03 5.91 -9.43
CA GLU A 839 -6.92 4.93 -8.84
C GLU A 839 -6.70 3.54 -9.46
N PRO A 840 -6.85 2.49 -8.66
CA PRO A 840 -6.89 1.15 -9.19
C PRO A 840 -8.01 0.97 -10.22
N THR A 841 -7.70 0.34 -11.35
CA THR A 841 -8.71 -0.10 -12.31
C THR A 841 -9.37 -1.40 -11.81
N ALA A 842 -10.71 -1.36 -11.65
CA ALA A 842 -11.68 -2.42 -11.30
C ALA A 842 -11.19 -3.76 -10.64
N ASN A 843 -11.63 -3.96 -9.39
CA ASN A 843 -12.05 -5.22 -8.70
C ASN A 843 -11.11 -6.44 -8.59
N ALA A 844 -9.82 -6.35 -8.89
CA ALA A 844 -8.95 -7.54 -8.91
C ALA A 844 -7.94 -7.67 -7.75
N PHE A 845 -7.97 -6.79 -6.75
CA PHE A 845 -7.08 -6.94 -5.58
C PHE A 845 -7.42 -8.19 -4.79
N LEU A 846 -6.40 -8.85 -4.27
CA LEU A 846 -6.53 -10.13 -3.57
C LEU A 846 -7.35 -11.19 -4.35
N ALA A 847 -7.42 -11.11 -5.69
CA ALA A 847 -8.14 -12.06 -6.55
C ALA A 847 -7.22 -12.88 -7.49
N PHE A 848 -5.90 -12.83 -7.30
CA PHE A 848 -4.93 -13.56 -8.11
C PHE A 848 -5.09 -15.07 -7.97
N LYS A 849 -5.47 -15.53 -6.78
CA LYS A 849 -5.84 -16.93 -6.53
C LYS A 849 -7.34 -17.21 -6.76
N GLY A 850 -8.07 -16.26 -7.36
CA GLY A 850 -9.52 -16.28 -7.48
C GLY A 850 -10.21 -15.85 -6.18
N ASP A 851 -11.48 -15.52 -6.27
CA ASP A 851 -12.29 -15.09 -5.11
C ASP A 851 -12.93 -16.27 -4.37
N GLY A 852 -12.89 -17.48 -4.94
CA GLY A 852 -13.53 -18.68 -4.39
C GLY A 852 -15.05 -18.61 -4.48
N SER A 853 -15.74 -19.53 -3.81
CA SER A 853 -17.21 -19.52 -3.70
C SER A 853 -17.66 -20.20 -2.42
N ALA A 854 -18.92 -19.97 -2.01
CA ALA A 854 -19.49 -20.61 -0.82
C ALA A 854 -19.40 -22.15 -0.88
N ALA A 855 -19.63 -22.75 -2.06
CA ALA A 855 -19.52 -24.20 -2.26
C ALA A 855 -18.08 -24.71 -2.11
N LEU A 856 -17.10 -23.97 -2.64
CA LEU A 856 -15.68 -24.31 -2.49
C LEU A 856 -15.22 -24.22 -1.03
N ALA A 857 -15.67 -23.21 -0.30
CA ALA A 857 -15.37 -23.03 1.11
C ALA A 857 -16.00 -24.11 1.98
N ALA A 858 -17.25 -24.49 1.72
CA ALA A 858 -17.92 -25.57 2.42
C ALA A 858 -17.18 -26.90 2.27
N GLY A 859 -16.89 -27.33 1.03
CA GLY A 859 -16.15 -28.57 0.81
C GLY A 859 -14.70 -28.52 1.32
N TYR A 860 -14.06 -27.35 1.33
CA TYR A 860 -12.76 -27.17 1.98
C TYR A 860 -12.86 -27.43 3.49
N TYR A 861 -13.82 -26.80 4.19
CA TYR A 861 -14.00 -26.96 5.63
C TYR A 861 -14.37 -28.39 6.02
N ASP A 862 -15.26 -29.04 5.27
CA ASP A 862 -15.62 -30.46 5.49
C ASP A 862 -14.39 -31.37 5.42
N ALA A 863 -13.40 -31.02 4.59
CA ALA A 863 -12.18 -31.80 4.41
C ALA A 863 -11.06 -31.46 5.40
N VAL A 864 -10.93 -30.20 5.85
CA VAL A 864 -9.89 -29.80 6.81
C VAL A 864 -10.30 -29.90 8.28
N ASP A 865 -11.60 -30.00 8.55
CA ASP A 865 -12.20 -30.13 9.88
C ASP A 865 -13.34 -31.17 9.89
N PRO A 866 -13.05 -32.44 9.55
CA PRO A 866 -14.08 -33.47 9.30
C PRO A 866 -14.90 -33.88 10.55
N LEU A 867 -14.54 -33.36 11.72
CA LEU A 867 -15.19 -33.63 13.00
C LEU A 867 -15.90 -32.38 13.57
N ASP A 868 -15.94 -31.28 12.81
CA ASP A 868 -16.56 -30.01 13.22
C ASP A 868 -16.04 -29.46 14.58
N GLU A 869 -14.74 -29.61 14.83
CA GLU A 869 -14.13 -29.18 16.11
C GLU A 869 -13.73 -27.69 16.10
N ARG A 870 -13.93 -26.99 14.97
CA ARG A 870 -13.50 -25.58 14.77
C ARG A 870 -14.66 -24.69 14.29
N LEU A 871 -15.88 -24.97 14.74
CA LEU A 871 -17.08 -24.20 14.39
C LEU A 871 -17.15 -22.80 15.01
N THR A 872 -16.41 -22.56 16.10
CA THR A 872 -16.29 -21.23 16.72
C THR A 872 -14.83 -20.89 17.00
N LEU A 873 -14.54 -19.60 17.17
CA LEU A 873 -13.20 -19.12 17.50
C LEU A 873 -12.67 -19.76 18.80
N GLY A 874 -13.54 -19.90 19.82
CA GLY A 874 -13.22 -20.57 21.07
C GLY A 874 -12.92 -22.06 20.91
N ALA A 875 -13.69 -22.77 20.08
CA ALA A 875 -13.43 -24.17 19.77
C ALA A 875 -12.07 -24.33 19.04
N TRP A 876 -11.76 -23.42 18.12
CA TRP A 876 -10.47 -23.39 17.44
C TRP A 876 -9.30 -23.14 18.41
N TRP A 877 -9.43 -22.22 19.37
CA TRP A 877 -8.42 -22.02 20.41
C TRP A 877 -8.19 -23.28 21.24
N ALA A 878 -9.27 -23.90 21.71
CA ALA A 878 -9.21 -25.11 22.52
C ALA A 878 -8.49 -26.23 21.76
N LYS A 879 -8.83 -26.43 20.48
CA LYS A 879 -8.21 -27.44 19.62
C LYS A 879 -6.70 -27.22 19.41
N ASN A 880 -6.27 -25.96 19.34
CA ASN A 880 -4.87 -25.59 19.16
C ASN A 880 -4.10 -25.44 20.48
N GLY A 881 -4.75 -25.55 21.63
CA GLY A 881 -4.12 -25.41 22.95
C GLY A 881 -3.78 -23.96 23.31
N ILE A 882 -4.51 -23.00 22.76
CA ILE A 882 -4.39 -21.59 23.12
C ILE A 882 -5.17 -21.36 24.42
N VAL A 883 -4.49 -20.84 25.44
CA VAL A 883 -5.08 -20.62 26.77
C VAL A 883 -5.41 -19.14 26.92
N ILE A 884 -6.71 -18.84 26.83
CA ILE A 884 -7.23 -17.47 26.96
C ILE A 884 -7.24 -17.05 28.44
N GLY A 885 -6.50 -15.99 28.75
CA GLY A 885 -6.46 -15.37 30.07
C GLY A 885 -7.46 -14.23 30.24
N ALA A 886 -7.24 -13.43 31.27
CA ALA A 886 -8.07 -12.27 31.57
C ALA A 886 -8.13 -11.29 30.38
N GLY A 887 -9.33 -10.73 30.14
CA GLY A 887 -9.58 -9.80 29.05
C GLY A 887 -9.48 -10.41 27.65
N GLY A 888 -9.48 -11.74 27.49
CA GLY A 888 -9.42 -12.37 26.17
C GLY A 888 -8.01 -12.44 25.58
N ILE A 889 -6.95 -12.30 26.38
CA ILE A 889 -5.57 -12.35 25.87
C ILE A 889 -4.99 -13.74 26.12
N PRO A 890 -4.53 -14.47 25.08
CA PRO A 890 -3.72 -15.67 25.25
C PRO A 890 -2.54 -15.48 26.20
N THR A 891 -2.38 -16.41 27.13
CA THR A 891 -1.29 -16.38 28.12
C THR A 891 -0.05 -17.16 27.66
N ASN A 892 -0.21 -18.04 26.66
CA ASN A 892 0.84 -18.93 26.17
C ASN A 892 1.23 -18.67 24.71
N ALA A 893 0.77 -17.60 24.09
CA ALA A 893 1.07 -17.24 22.70
C ALA A 893 1.80 -15.89 22.62
N THR A 894 2.72 -15.74 21.66
CA THR A 894 3.43 -14.48 21.40
C THR A 894 2.49 -13.49 20.70
N ARG A 895 2.30 -12.31 21.30
CA ARG A 895 1.37 -11.27 20.84
C ARG A 895 2.10 -10.06 20.23
N THR A 896 1.55 -9.53 19.14
CA THR A 896 1.89 -8.19 18.60
C THR A 896 0.62 -7.46 18.17
N SER A 897 0.60 -6.12 18.35
CA SER A 897 -0.52 -5.27 17.91
C SER A 897 0.02 -4.10 17.09
N TYR A 898 -0.47 -3.94 15.85
CA TYR A 898 0.08 -3.00 14.89
C TYR A 898 -0.91 -2.66 13.78
N LEU A 899 -0.70 -1.55 13.08
CA LEU A 899 -1.32 -1.27 11.78
C LEU A 899 -0.46 -1.94 10.70
N ASN A 900 -1.06 -2.80 9.87
CA ASN A 900 -0.42 -3.26 8.64
C ASN A 900 -0.52 -2.14 7.59
N ASN A 901 0.47 -1.26 7.57
CA ASN A 901 0.48 -0.07 6.72
C ASN A 901 0.91 -0.37 5.26
N ASN A 902 1.17 -1.63 4.90
CA ASN A 902 1.65 -1.96 3.57
C ASN A 902 0.72 -2.87 2.77
N ASP A 903 -0.01 -3.78 3.40
CA ASP A 903 -0.82 -4.77 2.64
C ASP A 903 -2.33 -4.51 2.77
N LEU A 904 -2.87 -4.56 3.99
CA LEU A 904 -4.33 -4.46 4.21
C LEU A 904 -4.79 -3.11 4.77
N GLY A 905 -3.93 -2.34 5.43
CA GLY A 905 -4.30 -1.02 5.97
C GLY A 905 -5.14 -1.06 7.24
N SER A 906 -5.41 -2.25 7.81
CA SER A 906 -6.14 -2.42 9.07
C SER A 906 -5.21 -2.68 10.26
N GLY A 907 -5.76 -2.47 11.45
CA GLY A 907 -5.17 -2.84 12.73
C GLY A 907 -5.19 -4.35 12.89
N ARG A 908 -4.13 -4.91 13.48
CA ARG A 908 -3.91 -6.35 13.60
C ARG A 908 -3.53 -6.65 15.04
N ASP A 909 -4.29 -7.51 15.71
CA ASP A 909 -3.88 -8.14 16.96
C ASP A 909 -3.54 -9.60 16.67
N MET A 910 -2.24 -9.89 16.64
CA MET A 910 -1.66 -11.10 16.05
C MET A 910 -1.04 -11.99 17.13
N TYR A 911 -1.35 -13.29 17.06
CA TYR A 911 -0.91 -14.28 18.04
C TYR A 911 -0.28 -15.49 17.36
N PHE A 912 0.83 -15.99 17.91
CA PHE A 912 1.48 -17.22 17.45
C PHE A 912 1.75 -18.15 18.63
N LEU A 913 1.45 -19.42 18.45
CA LEU A 913 1.78 -20.50 19.35
C LEU A 913 2.48 -21.61 18.56
N GLN A 914 3.66 -22.02 19.01
CA GLN A 914 4.31 -23.24 18.56
C GLN A 914 4.34 -24.25 19.69
N ARG A 915 3.73 -25.40 19.46
CA ARG A 915 3.67 -26.48 20.44
C ARG A 915 4.94 -27.35 20.35
N PRO A 916 5.30 -28.06 21.43
CA PRO A 916 6.45 -28.97 21.44
C PRO A 916 6.38 -30.09 20.40
N ASP A 917 5.17 -30.47 19.96
CA ASP A 917 4.95 -31.48 18.91
C ASP A 917 5.25 -30.96 17.49
N GLY A 918 5.60 -29.68 17.34
CA GLY A 918 5.85 -29.01 16.05
C GLY A 918 4.59 -28.45 15.39
N THR A 919 3.41 -28.57 16.02
CA THR A 919 2.21 -27.88 15.56
C THR A 919 2.36 -26.38 15.75
N VAL A 920 1.97 -25.61 14.74
CA VAL A 920 1.94 -24.15 14.80
C VAL A 920 0.50 -23.69 14.66
N ALA A 921 0.08 -22.75 15.49
CA ALA A 921 -1.20 -22.05 15.38
C ALA A 921 -0.95 -20.55 15.42
N ALA A 922 -1.57 -19.81 14.51
CA ALA A 922 -1.58 -18.36 14.55
C ALA A 922 -2.97 -17.84 14.24
N TYR A 923 -3.37 -16.74 14.87
CA TYR A 923 -4.59 -16.05 14.50
C TYR A 923 -4.42 -14.54 14.60
N VAL A 924 -5.25 -13.83 13.85
CA VAL A 924 -5.26 -12.39 13.80
C VAL A 924 -6.67 -11.85 13.77
N THR A 925 -6.98 -10.97 14.71
CA THR A 925 -8.22 -10.19 14.65
C THR A 925 -7.90 -8.85 13.98
N ASN A 926 -8.69 -8.49 12.98
CA ASN A 926 -8.57 -7.20 12.30
C ASN A 926 -9.36 -6.12 13.05
N TYR A 927 -8.88 -4.88 13.03
CA TYR A 927 -9.51 -3.75 13.73
C TYR A 927 -9.53 -2.51 12.85
N GLY A 928 -10.61 -1.73 12.96
CA GLY A 928 -10.82 -0.53 12.16
C GLY A 928 -11.18 -0.81 10.71
N LEU A 929 -10.91 0.15 9.84
CA LEU A 929 -11.11 0.03 8.38
C LEU A 929 -9.82 -0.41 7.68
N PHE A 930 -9.92 -0.78 6.40
CA PHE A 930 -8.78 -1.17 5.56
C PHE A 930 -8.22 0.06 4.82
N ASP A 931 -7.82 1.09 5.57
CA ASP A 931 -7.66 2.47 5.07
C ASP A 931 -6.34 3.15 5.45
N GLN A 932 -5.43 2.43 6.12
CA GLN A 932 -4.16 2.92 6.67
C GLN A 932 -4.30 3.97 7.79
N ASN A 933 -5.47 4.07 8.44
CA ASN A 933 -5.59 4.94 9.60
C ASN A 933 -4.68 4.45 10.74
N HIS A 934 -3.76 5.30 11.20
CA HIS A 934 -2.83 4.98 12.28
C HIS A 934 -3.52 4.53 13.57
N ALA A 935 -4.72 5.04 13.86
CA ALA A 935 -5.48 4.63 15.04
C ALA A 935 -5.98 3.19 14.97
N ASN A 936 -5.97 2.54 13.80
CA ASN A 936 -6.29 1.12 13.73
C ASN A 936 -5.31 0.28 14.58
N ALA A 937 -4.06 0.74 14.76
CA ALA A 937 -3.12 0.10 15.69
C ALA A 937 -3.58 0.21 17.15
N ASP A 938 -4.16 1.35 17.55
CA ASP A 938 -4.70 1.57 18.89
C ASP A 938 -5.96 0.73 19.12
N LEU A 939 -6.86 0.67 18.14
CA LEU A 939 -8.03 -0.22 18.16
C LEU A 939 -7.60 -1.68 18.35
N ALA A 940 -6.54 -2.12 17.67
CA ALA A 940 -6.01 -3.48 17.82
C ALA A 940 -5.36 -3.73 19.19
N ALA A 941 -4.61 -2.76 19.72
CA ALA A 941 -3.97 -2.89 21.03
C ALA A 941 -5.01 -2.97 22.16
N ASN A 942 -6.07 -2.14 22.06
CA ASN A 942 -7.16 -2.05 23.02
C ASN A 942 -8.28 -3.08 22.79
N LYS A 943 -8.29 -3.71 21.61
CA LYS A 943 -9.30 -4.66 21.13
C LYS A 943 -10.71 -4.09 21.09
N THR A 944 -10.85 -2.87 20.57
CA THR A 944 -12.13 -2.18 20.43
C THR A 944 -12.62 -2.25 18.99
N ASN A 945 -13.92 -2.57 18.79
CA ASN A 945 -14.56 -2.72 17.48
C ASN A 945 -13.84 -3.74 16.55
N PRO A 946 -13.75 -5.02 16.97
CA PRO A 946 -13.12 -6.06 16.16
C PRO A 946 -13.89 -6.29 14.85
N GLY A 947 -13.13 -6.60 13.80
CA GLY A 947 -13.60 -7.19 12.56
C GLY A 947 -13.32 -8.69 12.51
N ALA A 948 -13.37 -9.26 11.31
CA ALA A 948 -13.15 -10.69 11.11
C ALA A 948 -11.81 -11.18 11.70
N THR A 949 -11.83 -12.36 12.31
CA THR A 949 -10.63 -13.05 12.80
C THR A 949 -10.23 -14.13 11.81
N VAL A 950 -8.98 -14.08 11.34
CA VAL A 950 -8.39 -15.09 10.44
C VAL A 950 -7.43 -15.95 11.23
N ALA A 951 -7.57 -17.26 11.15
CA ALA A 951 -6.77 -18.23 11.87
C ALA A 951 -6.09 -19.22 10.92
N MET A 952 -4.92 -19.69 11.33
CA MET A 952 -4.06 -20.60 10.60
C MET A 952 -3.50 -21.66 11.54
N GLU A 953 -3.42 -22.91 11.08
CA GLU A 953 -2.68 -23.95 11.78
C GLU A 953 -1.86 -24.82 10.81
N TYR A 954 -0.64 -25.17 11.23
CA TYR A 954 0.19 -26.21 10.62
C TYR A 954 0.09 -27.47 11.48
N SER A 955 -0.84 -28.35 11.14
CA SER A 955 -1.21 -29.52 11.93
C SER A 955 -1.70 -30.66 11.03
N ALA A 956 -1.83 -31.87 11.58
CA ALA A 956 -2.42 -33.00 10.87
C ALA A 956 -3.94 -32.79 10.68
N VAL A 957 -4.51 -33.44 9.67
CA VAL A 957 -5.98 -33.52 9.50
C VAL A 957 -6.47 -34.78 10.22
N GLU A 958 -7.51 -34.63 11.02
CA GLU A 958 -8.11 -35.72 11.78
C GLU A 958 -8.53 -36.87 10.84
N GLY A 959 -8.01 -38.08 11.11
CA GLY A 959 -8.29 -39.26 10.28
C GLY A 959 -7.47 -39.40 8.99
N GLN A 960 -6.57 -38.46 8.65
CA GLN A 960 -5.78 -38.47 7.40
C GLN A 960 -4.28 -38.73 7.61
N GLY A 961 -3.90 -39.33 8.75
CA GLY A 961 -2.51 -39.65 9.09
C GLY A 961 -1.76 -38.51 9.78
N ALA A 962 -0.42 -38.64 9.86
CA ALA A 962 0.43 -37.71 10.63
C ALA A 962 0.98 -36.53 9.80
N THR A 963 0.74 -36.50 8.49
CA THR A 963 1.21 -35.43 7.61
C THR A 963 0.54 -34.11 7.98
N ARG A 964 1.35 -33.10 8.30
CA ARG A 964 0.86 -31.76 8.63
C ARG A 964 0.74 -30.90 7.38
N ILE A 965 -0.35 -30.14 7.32
CA ILE A 965 -0.64 -29.18 6.25
C ILE A 965 -1.02 -27.84 6.87
N VAL A 966 -0.93 -26.76 6.08
CA VAL A 966 -1.44 -25.44 6.48
C VAL A 966 -2.94 -25.37 6.20
N LYS A 967 -3.73 -25.03 7.22
CA LYS A 967 -5.19 -24.88 7.18
C LYS A 967 -5.60 -23.46 7.53
N PHE A 968 -6.68 -22.96 6.93
CA PHE A 968 -7.21 -21.61 7.16
C PHE A 968 -8.62 -21.69 7.74
N PHE A 969 -8.94 -20.78 8.66
CA PHE A 969 -10.28 -20.60 9.22
C PHE A 969 -10.58 -19.11 9.36
N VAL A 970 -11.82 -18.71 9.12
CA VAL A 970 -12.27 -17.32 9.32
C VAL A 970 -13.48 -17.32 10.24
N PHE A 971 -13.51 -16.38 11.18
CA PHE A 971 -14.57 -16.21 12.15
C PHE A 971 -15.14 -14.79 12.09
N ALA A 972 -16.46 -14.67 12.26
CA ALA A 972 -17.17 -13.39 12.23
C ALA A 972 -16.65 -12.39 13.28
N GLY A 973 -16.74 -11.09 13.00
CA GLY A 973 -16.18 -10.01 13.83
C GLY A 973 -16.97 -9.64 15.08
N ALA A 974 -17.70 -10.56 15.72
CA ALA A 974 -18.39 -10.26 16.98
C ALA A 974 -17.38 -10.22 18.14
N ASP A 975 -17.35 -9.11 18.89
CA ASP A 975 -16.59 -8.79 20.14
C ASP A 975 -15.53 -9.79 20.63
N PHE A 976 -14.58 -10.20 19.76
CA PHE A 976 -13.59 -11.23 20.08
C PHE A 976 -14.21 -12.40 20.90
N ASP A 977 -15.39 -12.86 20.50
CA ASP A 977 -16.15 -13.80 21.31
C ASP A 977 -15.66 -15.23 21.03
N ALA A 978 -15.49 -16.03 22.08
CA ALA A 978 -15.30 -17.47 21.96
C ALA A 978 -16.43 -18.15 21.15
N ASN A 979 -17.61 -17.53 21.09
CA ASN A 979 -18.76 -17.99 20.32
C ASN A 979 -18.79 -17.48 18.87
N ALA A 980 -17.84 -16.64 18.44
CA ALA A 980 -17.80 -16.12 17.08
C ALA A 980 -17.83 -17.28 16.07
N PRO A 981 -18.86 -17.36 15.21
CA PRO A 981 -19.05 -18.51 14.32
C PRO A 981 -18.04 -18.51 13.18
N ARG A 982 -17.67 -19.71 12.71
CA ARG A 982 -16.91 -19.92 11.48
C ARG A 982 -17.72 -19.42 10.29
N VAL A 983 -17.09 -18.63 9.43
CA VAL A 983 -17.68 -18.09 8.19
C VAL A 983 -16.87 -18.50 6.96
N ALA A 984 -17.50 -18.47 5.79
CA ALA A 984 -16.93 -18.93 4.54
C ALA A 984 -16.02 -17.89 3.85
N SER A 985 -16.18 -16.60 4.18
CA SER A 985 -15.47 -15.49 3.53
C SER A 985 -15.19 -14.34 4.49
N ALA A 986 -14.32 -13.42 4.05
CA ALA A 986 -14.20 -12.09 4.61
C ALA A 986 -13.76 -11.10 3.53
N ASN A 987 -14.27 -9.88 3.60
CA ASN A 987 -13.77 -8.74 2.84
C ASN A 987 -12.61 -8.06 3.61
N LEU A 988 -11.38 -8.29 3.14
CA LEU A 988 -10.13 -7.84 3.77
C LEU A 988 -9.42 -6.69 3.04
N ASP A 989 -10.00 -6.15 1.96
CA ASP A 989 -9.39 -5.12 1.13
C ASP A 989 -10.37 -4.02 0.67
N GLY A 990 -11.65 -4.14 1.03
CA GLY A 990 -12.71 -3.24 0.59
C GLY A 990 -13.31 -3.61 -0.77
N PHE A 991 -12.80 -4.63 -1.47
CA PHE A 991 -13.23 -5.03 -2.82
C PHE A 991 -13.95 -6.39 -2.78
N ALA A 992 -15.20 -6.35 -2.27
CA ALA A 992 -16.08 -7.50 -2.13
C ALA A 992 -15.55 -8.64 -1.23
N GLU A 993 -16.42 -9.62 -0.99
CA GLU A 993 -16.14 -10.79 -0.17
C GLU A 993 -15.34 -11.84 -0.95
N LYS A 994 -14.36 -12.46 -0.27
CA LYS A 994 -13.54 -13.52 -0.85
C LYS A 994 -13.56 -14.74 0.07
N PHE A 995 -13.69 -15.91 -0.51
CA PHE A 995 -13.96 -17.17 0.17
C PHE A 995 -12.67 -17.94 0.49
N VAL A 996 -12.68 -18.62 1.64
CA VAL A 996 -11.61 -19.53 2.06
C VAL A 996 -11.61 -20.78 1.16
N PRO A 997 -10.45 -21.34 0.80
CA PRO A 997 -9.10 -20.89 1.14
C PRO A 997 -8.53 -19.82 0.20
N ASN A 998 -9.18 -19.55 -0.94
CA ASN A 998 -8.67 -18.66 -1.99
C ASN A 998 -8.31 -17.26 -1.46
N LEU A 999 -9.14 -16.68 -0.59
CA LEU A 999 -8.87 -15.45 0.16
C LEU A 999 -7.44 -15.43 0.74
N CYS A 1000 -7.06 -16.49 1.46
CA CYS A 1000 -5.80 -16.57 2.18
C CYS A 1000 -4.60 -16.88 1.26
N LEU A 1001 -4.82 -17.67 0.19
CA LEU A 1001 -3.74 -18.11 -0.71
C LEU A 1001 -3.09 -16.94 -1.47
N ASN A 1002 -3.76 -15.79 -1.60
CA ASN A 1002 -3.19 -14.60 -2.23
C ASN A 1002 -1.93 -14.10 -1.51
N CYS A 1003 -1.92 -14.18 -0.17
CA CYS A 1003 -0.77 -13.79 0.64
C CYS A 1003 0.08 -15.00 1.05
N HIS A 1004 -0.55 -16.16 1.27
CA HIS A 1004 0.10 -17.34 1.85
C HIS A 1004 0.65 -18.35 0.83
N GLY A 1005 0.54 -18.07 -0.47
CA GLY A 1005 1.00 -18.99 -1.50
C GLY A 1005 0.10 -20.22 -1.65
N GLY A 1006 0.59 -21.23 -2.36
CA GLY A 1006 -0.19 -22.44 -2.67
C GLY A 1006 -1.22 -22.28 -3.79
N ASN A 1007 -2.02 -23.32 -4.03
CA ASN A 1007 -3.12 -23.31 -4.99
C ASN A 1007 -4.25 -24.24 -4.54
N TYR A 1008 -5.50 -23.85 -4.76
CA TYR A 1008 -6.67 -24.67 -4.49
C TYR A 1008 -7.61 -24.64 -5.69
N SER A 1009 -7.75 -25.79 -6.35
CA SER A 1009 -8.62 -25.99 -7.51
C SER A 1009 -9.00 -27.47 -7.56
N PRO A 1010 -9.86 -27.93 -6.63
CA PRO A 1010 -10.19 -29.34 -6.52
C PRO A 1010 -10.98 -29.82 -7.74
N GLY A 1011 -10.81 -31.08 -8.13
CA GLY A 1011 -11.59 -31.70 -9.20
C GLY A 1011 -13.08 -31.81 -8.86
N ASN A 1012 -13.41 -31.94 -7.57
CA ASN A 1012 -14.77 -31.87 -7.03
C ASN A 1012 -14.82 -30.92 -5.82
N ALA A 1013 -15.45 -29.75 -6.00
CA ALA A 1013 -15.57 -28.73 -4.96
C ALA A 1013 -16.28 -29.21 -3.68
N ALA A 1014 -17.23 -30.15 -3.80
CA ALA A 1014 -18.02 -30.63 -2.66
C ALA A 1014 -17.31 -31.71 -1.83
N SER A 1015 -16.22 -32.30 -2.33
CA SER A 1015 -15.51 -33.38 -1.65
C SER A 1015 -14.05 -33.44 -2.10
N PRO A 1016 -13.24 -32.42 -1.76
CA PRO A 1016 -11.82 -32.39 -2.10
C PRO A 1016 -11.05 -33.49 -1.35
N SER A 1017 -10.05 -34.07 -2.01
CA SER A 1017 -9.16 -35.07 -1.41
C SER A 1017 -8.11 -34.45 -0.47
N PHE A 1018 -7.48 -35.27 0.37
CA PHE A 1018 -6.36 -34.84 1.22
C PHE A 1018 -5.22 -34.18 0.42
N ALA A 1019 -4.93 -34.70 -0.77
CA ALA A 1019 -3.89 -34.14 -1.63
C ALA A 1019 -4.25 -32.75 -2.16
N GLU A 1020 -5.54 -32.48 -2.41
CA GLU A 1020 -6.03 -31.19 -2.91
C GLU A 1020 -6.12 -30.11 -1.81
N ILE A 1021 -6.45 -30.50 -0.58
CA ILE A 1021 -6.42 -29.57 0.58
C ILE A 1021 -5.00 -29.31 1.10
N ASN A 1022 -4.02 -30.16 0.74
CA ASN A 1022 -2.60 -29.86 0.92
C ASN A 1022 -2.11 -28.87 -0.16
N MET A 1023 -2.56 -27.63 -0.05
CA MET A 1023 -2.42 -26.61 -1.08
C MET A 1023 -0.97 -26.13 -1.31
N GLY A 1024 -0.03 -26.51 -0.44
CA GLY A 1024 1.33 -25.97 -0.43
C GLY A 1024 1.41 -24.50 0.06
N ALA A 1025 0.45 -24.08 0.90
CA ALA A 1025 0.45 -22.77 1.52
C ALA A 1025 1.47 -22.67 2.67
N ALA A 1026 1.84 -21.43 3.04
CA ALA A 1026 2.90 -21.14 4.00
C ALA A 1026 2.53 -20.01 4.97
N PHE A 1027 3.06 -20.08 6.20
CA PHE A 1027 3.06 -18.96 7.12
C PHE A 1027 3.98 -17.85 6.61
N ARG A 1028 3.61 -16.59 6.86
CA ARG A 1028 4.33 -15.41 6.38
C ARG A 1028 5.19 -14.77 7.46
N GLU A 1029 6.32 -14.25 7.03
CA GLU A 1029 7.18 -13.38 7.79
C GLU A 1029 6.50 -12.05 8.14
N LEU A 1030 6.95 -11.45 9.24
CA LEU A 1030 6.50 -10.15 9.71
C LEU A 1030 7.62 -9.12 9.49
N ASP A 1031 7.40 -8.21 8.54
CA ASP A 1031 8.32 -7.12 8.16
C ASP A 1031 8.01 -5.85 8.97
N ILE A 1032 8.75 -5.64 10.06
CA ILE A 1032 8.47 -4.59 11.06
C ILE A 1032 8.53 -3.19 10.44
N ALA A 1033 9.37 -2.98 9.41
CA ALA A 1033 9.50 -1.67 8.76
C ALA A 1033 8.22 -1.25 8.02
N THR A 1034 7.35 -2.20 7.70
CA THR A 1034 6.09 -1.96 6.98
C THR A 1034 4.92 -1.61 7.91
N TYR A 1035 5.12 -1.64 9.23
CA TYR A 1035 4.05 -1.45 10.22
C TYR A 1035 4.07 -0.07 10.88
N LYS A 1036 2.99 0.23 11.60
CA LYS A 1036 2.86 1.38 12.51
C LYS A 1036 2.29 0.88 13.84
N PHE A 1037 2.57 1.59 14.92
CA PHE A 1037 2.38 1.08 16.28
C PHE A 1037 1.50 1.99 17.13
N PRO A 1038 0.89 1.45 18.21
CA PRO A 1038 0.01 2.22 19.09
C PRO A 1038 0.64 3.51 19.62
N GLY A 1039 -0.19 4.53 19.85
CA GLY A 1039 0.24 5.89 20.18
C GLY A 1039 0.78 6.66 18.98
N GLY A 1040 0.41 6.25 17.76
CA GLY A 1040 0.82 6.88 16.51
C GLY A 1040 2.33 6.75 16.18
N ARG A 1041 3.01 5.79 16.79
CA ARG A 1041 4.46 5.57 16.60
C ARG A 1041 4.76 4.95 15.24
N THR A 1042 5.86 5.38 14.64
CA THR A 1042 6.36 4.83 13.36
C THR A 1042 7.38 3.71 13.52
N ALA A 1043 7.85 3.47 14.75
CA ALA A 1043 8.84 2.45 15.09
C ALA A 1043 8.40 1.62 16.30
N ALA A 1044 8.77 0.35 16.28
CA ALA A 1044 8.51 -0.60 17.36
C ALA A 1044 9.34 -0.27 18.61
N ASN A 1045 8.78 -0.48 19.78
CA ASN A 1045 9.51 -0.45 21.05
C ASN A 1045 10.26 -1.79 21.28
N ALA A 1046 11.04 -1.87 22.36
CA ALA A 1046 11.86 -3.06 22.66
C ALA A 1046 11.03 -4.35 22.82
N SER A 1047 9.89 -4.29 23.52
CA SER A 1047 9.02 -5.45 23.71
C SER A 1047 8.38 -5.90 22.40
N GLU A 1048 7.96 -4.97 21.56
CA GLU A 1048 7.39 -5.26 20.25
C GLU A 1048 8.43 -5.94 19.35
N LYS A 1049 9.67 -5.42 19.31
CA LYS A 1049 10.79 -6.01 18.56
C LYS A 1049 11.05 -7.47 18.96
N ALA A 1050 11.13 -7.75 20.26
CA ALA A 1050 11.30 -9.10 20.78
C ALA A 1050 10.14 -10.03 20.37
N ASN A 1051 8.90 -9.53 20.45
CA ASN A 1051 7.72 -10.31 20.07
C ASN A 1051 7.65 -10.61 18.56
N PHE A 1052 7.97 -9.63 17.70
CA PHE A 1052 8.05 -9.85 16.25
C PHE A 1052 9.13 -10.87 15.89
N LYS A 1053 10.30 -10.80 16.53
CA LYS A 1053 11.34 -11.83 16.37
C LYS A 1053 10.81 -13.20 16.81
N GLY A 1054 10.16 -13.30 17.96
CA GLY A 1054 9.55 -14.54 18.43
C GLY A 1054 8.57 -15.15 17.42
N GLN A 1055 7.67 -14.33 16.86
CA GLN A 1055 6.73 -14.76 15.83
C GLN A 1055 7.45 -15.18 14.53
N ASN A 1056 8.45 -14.42 14.07
CA ASN A 1056 9.27 -14.79 12.91
C ASN A 1056 10.02 -16.12 13.13
N LEU A 1057 10.50 -16.40 14.33
CA LEU A 1057 11.15 -17.68 14.63
C LEU A 1057 10.16 -18.85 14.60
N VAL A 1058 8.90 -18.64 15.02
CA VAL A 1058 7.84 -19.65 14.85
C VAL A 1058 7.59 -19.92 13.36
N VAL A 1059 7.49 -18.87 12.54
CA VAL A 1059 7.31 -18.99 11.08
C VAL A 1059 8.46 -19.77 10.44
N LYS A 1060 9.70 -19.51 10.87
CA LYS A 1060 10.90 -20.21 10.38
C LYS A 1060 10.86 -21.73 10.63
N GLY A 1061 10.13 -22.18 11.65
CA GLY A 1061 10.05 -23.58 12.07
C GLY A 1061 11.19 -24.00 12.99
N LEU A 1062 11.00 -25.11 13.70
CA LEU A 1062 12.00 -25.67 14.62
C LEU A 1062 13.14 -26.35 13.87
N ASN A 1063 12.80 -26.99 12.74
CA ASN A 1063 13.75 -27.70 11.90
C ASN A 1063 13.75 -27.12 10.47
N PRO A 1064 14.89 -27.16 9.77
CA PRO A 1064 14.98 -26.73 8.38
C PRO A 1064 13.98 -27.42 7.45
N THR A 1065 13.59 -28.66 7.76
CA THR A 1065 12.66 -29.46 6.96
C THR A 1065 11.18 -29.22 7.25
N ASP A 1066 10.84 -28.43 8.27
CA ASP A 1066 9.44 -28.17 8.62
C ASP A 1066 8.75 -27.39 7.48
N ALA A 1067 7.56 -27.83 7.06
CA ALA A 1067 6.80 -27.19 5.99
C ALA A 1067 5.85 -26.08 6.51
N VAL A 1068 6.21 -25.44 7.63
CA VAL A 1068 5.49 -24.27 8.19
C VAL A 1068 5.55 -23.10 7.19
N THR A 1069 6.72 -22.90 6.57
CA THR A 1069 6.93 -21.90 5.52
C THR A 1069 7.92 -22.40 4.47
N ILE A 1070 8.01 -21.69 3.34
CA ILE A 1070 8.92 -22.01 2.24
C ILE A 1070 10.33 -21.46 2.47
N GLN A 1071 11.32 -22.04 1.79
CA GLN A 1071 12.74 -21.73 2.01
C GLN A 1071 13.09 -20.23 1.85
N PRO A 1072 12.63 -19.51 0.81
CA PRO A 1072 12.88 -18.07 0.69
C PRO A 1072 12.50 -17.24 1.91
N VAL A 1073 11.39 -17.56 2.57
CA VAL A 1073 10.93 -16.90 3.79
C VAL A 1073 11.89 -17.19 4.95
N LYS A 1074 12.34 -18.46 5.09
CA LYS A 1074 13.33 -18.85 6.10
C LYS A 1074 14.66 -18.12 5.91
N ASP A 1075 15.09 -17.93 4.67
CA ASP A 1075 16.34 -17.24 4.34
C ASP A 1075 16.24 -15.75 4.69
N LEU A 1076 15.10 -15.11 4.37
CA LEU A 1076 14.84 -13.71 4.72
C LEU A 1076 14.85 -13.48 6.23
N ILE A 1077 14.15 -14.32 6.99
CA ILE A 1077 14.13 -14.27 8.47
C ILE A 1077 15.55 -14.48 9.03
N SER A 1078 16.32 -15.41 8.45
CA SER A 1078 17.69 -15.67 8.90
C SER A 1078 18.62 -14.48 8.62
N GLY A 1079 18.47 -13.83 7.47
CA GLY A 1079 19.20 -12.62 7.12
C GLY A 1079 18.88 -11.45 8.05
N TRP A 1080 17.60 -11.22 8.31
CA TRP A 1080 17.14 -10.15 9.19
C TRP A 1080 17.66 -10.24 10.64
N TYR A 1081 17.86 -11.45 11.16
CA TYR A 1081 18.31 -11.68 12.54
C TYR A 1081 19.70 -12.31 12.62
N ALA A 1082 20.53 -12.19 11.56
CA ALA A 1082 21.86 -12.80 11.52
C ALA A 1082 22.78 -12.33 12.66
N GLY A 1083 22.58 -11.10 13.15
CA GLY A 1083 23.31 -10.54 14.30
C GLY A 1083 22.84 -11.04 15.67
N GLY A 1084 21.80 -11.88 15.74
CA GLY A 1084 21.26 -12.46 16.98
C GLY A 1084 20.48 -11.48 17.88
N THR A 1085 20.41 -10.20 17.53
CA THR A 1085 19.67 -9.16 18.27
C THR A 1085 18.16 -9.26 18.02
N ASP A 1086 17.37 -8.47 18.77
CA ASP A 1086 15.92 -8.33 18.53
C ASP A 1086 15.60 -7.31 17.43
N GLU A 1087 16.62 -6.59 16.96
CA GLU A 1087 16.50 -5.67 15.82
C GLU A 1087 16.43 -6.46 14.51
N GLN A 1088 15.38 -6.20 13.74
CA GLN A 1088 15.28 -6.71 12.38
C GLN A 1088 16.15 -5.84 11.46
N ASP A 1089 17.19 -6.43 10.85
CA ASP A 1089 18.02 -5.74 9.86
C ASP A 1089 17.23 -5.50 8.57
N ASN A 1090 16.54 -4.37 8.54
CA ASN A 1090 15.78 -3.94 7.39
C ASN A 1090 16.66 -3.45 6.22
N THR A 1091 17.98 -3.43 6.37
CA THR A 1091 18.92 -3.16 5.27
C THR A 1091 19.41 -4.43 4.56
N PHE A 1092 19.08 -5.61 5.10
CA PHE A 1092 19.41 -6.90 4.51
C PHE A 1092 18.92 -7.01 3.06
N ILE A 1093 19.82 -7.45 2.18
CA ILE A 1093 19.58 -7.71 0.76
C ILE A 1093 19.89 -9.18 0.51
N PRO A 1094 18.93 -9.96 -0.06
CA PRO A 1094 19.18 -11.36 -0.39
C PRO A 1094 20.35 -11.51 -1.37
N GLY A 1095 21.12 -12.60 -1.25
CA GLY A 1095 22.34 -12.82 -2.06
C GLY A 1095 22.12 -12.68 -3.57
N GLY A 1096 20.97 -13.12 -4.09
CA GLY A 1096 20.60 -13.00 -5.50
C GLY A 1096 20.37 -11.57 -6.02
N TRP A 1097 20.41 -10.58 -5.13
CA TRP A 1097 20.27 -9.15 -5.43
C TRP A 1097 21.54 -8.34 -5.19
N LEU A 1098 22.62 -8.97 -4.71
CA LEU A 1098 23.87 -8.27 -4.46
C LEU A 1098 24.53 -7.80 -5.75
N GLY A 1099 25.18 -6.63 -5.70
CA GLY A 1099 25.87 -6.00 -6.81
C GLY A 1099 25.15 -4.79 -7.41
N ALA A 1100 25.88 -3.95 -8.15
CA ALA A 1100 25.34 -2.75 -8.75
C ALA A 1100 25.02 -2.99 -10.25
N PRO A 1101 23.87 -2.50 -10.77
CA PRO A 1101 22.89 -1.62 -10.11
C PRO A 1101 21.69 -2.34 -9.45
N GLN A 1102 21.60 -3.68 -9.51
CA GLN A 1102 20.43 -4.44 -9.05
C GLN A 1102 20.10 -4.28 -7.56
N GLN A 1103 21.11 -4.05 -6.71
CA GLN A 1103 20.93 -3.85 -5.27
C GLN A 1103 20.11 -2.58 -4.96
N ASP A 1104 20.31 -1.51 -5.73
CA ASP A 1104 19.56 -0.26 -5.58
C ASP A 1104 18.09 -0.47 -6.00
N LEU A 1105 17.84 -1.20 -7.09
CA LEU A 1105 16.48 -1.56 -7.50
C LEU A 1105 15.76 -2.38 -6.43
N TYR A 1106 16.47 -3.30 -5.76
CA TYR A 1106 15.89 -4.04 -4.64
C TYR A 1106 15.52 -3.11 -3.49
N ARG A 1107 16.48 -2.28 -3.05
CA ARG A 1107 16.29 -1.35 -1.92
C ARG A 1107 15.14 -0.38 -2.17
N ASP A 1108 15.08 0.20 -3.37
CA ASP A 1108 14.25 1.37 -3.67
C ASP A 1108 12.88 1.00 -4.28
N PHE A 1109 12.67 -0.27 -4.68
CA PHE A 1109 11.41 -0.74 -5.27
C PHE A 1109 10.98 -2.11 -4.71
N VAL A 1110 11.78 -3.17 -4.92
CA VAL A 1110 11.33 -4.55 -4.63
C VAL A 1110 11.06 -4.78 -3.15
N LYS A 1111 11.91 -4.23 -2.27
CA LYS A 1111 11.73 -4.30 -0.83
C LYS A 1111 10.37 -3.73 -0.38
N HIS A 1112 9.92 -2.65 -1.02
CA HIS A 1112 8.77 -1.86 -0.57
C HIS A 1112 7.44 -2.42 -1.07
N SER A 1113 7.34 -2.72 -2.37
CA SER A 1113 6.03 -2.97 -3.00
C SER A 1113 5.80 -4.42 -3.43
N CYS A 1114 6.77 -5.28 -3.16
CA CYS A 1114 6.96 -6.47 -3.99
C CYS A 1114 7.35 -7.71 -3.16
N ARG A 1115 8.36 -7.57 -2.29
CA ARG A 1115 8.97 -8.65 -1.50
C ARG A 1115 7.95 -9.45 -0.70
N THR A 1116 7.14 -8.80 0.14
CA THR A 1116 6.23 -9.46 1.07
C THR A 1116 5.25 -10.39 0.35
N CYS A 1117 4.70 -10.01 -0.80
CA CYS A 1117 3.85 -10.93 -1.55
C CYS A 1117 4.68 -12.04 -2.19
N HIS A 1118 5.71 -11.66 -2.95
CA HIS A 1118 6.41 -12.57 -3.84
C HIS A 1118 7.25 -13.63 -3.14
N VAL A 1119 7.95 -13.28 -2.05
CA VAL A 1119 8.87 -14.21 -1.38
C VAL A 1119 8.18 -15.45 -0.80
N GLY A 1120 6.87 -15.43 -0.57
CA GLY A 1120 6.10 -16.60 -0.12
C GLY A 1120 5.13 -17.17 -1.15
N LEU A 1121 5.15 -16.70 -2.40
CA LEU A 1121 4.34 -17.27 -3.48
C LEU A 1121 5.03 -18.44 -4.19
N ASP A 1122 6.36 -18.44 -4.25
CA ASP A 1122 7.13 -19.35 -5.08
C ASP A 1122 8.49 -19.70 -4.46
N SER A 1123 8.79 -20.99 -4.38
CA SER A 1123 10.08 -21.52 -3.93
C SER A 1123 11.07 -21.80 -5.07
N ASN A 1124 10.67 -21.57 -6.32
CA ASN A 1124 11.54 -21.75 -7.48
C ASN A 1124 12.68 -20.73 -7.46
N SER A 1125 13.92 -21.23 -7.37
CA SER A 1125 15.14 -20.41 -7.36
C SER A 1125 15.72 -20.16 -8.76
N GLY A 1126 15.11 -20.73 -9.81
CA GLY A 1126 15.52 -20.50 -11.20
C GLY A 1126 15.00 -19.17 -11.77
N PRO A 1127 15.47 -18.77 -12.97
CA PRO A 1127 15.10 -17.50 -13.61
C PRO A 1127 13.60 -17.34 -13.94
N ALA A 1128 12.86 -18.44 -14.04
CA ALA A 1128 11.42 -18.42 -14.28
C ALA A 1128 10.60 -18.16 -13.00
N GLY A 1129 11.21 -18.24 -11.81
CA GLY A 1129 10.50 -18.07 -10.55
C GLY A 1129 9.96 -16.66 -10.34
N ILE A 1130 8.88 -16.54 -9.57
CA ILE A 1130 8.26 -15.26 -9.22
C ILE A 1130 8.50 -14.87 -7.76
N GLY A 1131 9.37 -15.60 -7.05
CA GLY A 1131 9.72 -15.31 -5.65
C GLY A 1131 10.49 -14.00 -5.46
N TRP A 1132 11.05 -13.47 -6.55
CA TRP A 1132 11.93 -12.29 -6.57
C TRP A 1132 13.05 -12.39 -5.53
N ILE A 1133 13.61 -13.60 -5.39
CA ILE A 1133 14.76 -13.87 -4.53
C ILE A 1133 16.09 -13.52 -5.23
N SER A 1134 16.06 -13.31 -6.55
CA SER A 1134 17.19 -12.83 -7.33
C SER A 1134 16.78 -11.81 -8.39
N TYR A 1135 17.75 -11.00 -8.83
CA TYR A 1135 17.57 -10.02 -9.91
C TYR A 1135 17.16 -10.67 -11.23
N ASP A 1136 17.70 -11.86 -11.53
CA ASP A 1136 17.41 -12.57 -12.78
C ASP A 1136 15.93 -12.95 -12.92
N GLN A 1137 15.27 -13.28 -11.83
CA GLN A 1137 13.82 -13.55 -11.80
C GLN A 1137 13.01 -12.33 -12.19
N LEU A 1138 13.33 -11.16 -11.59
CA LEU A 1138 12.63 -9.93 -11.92
C LEU A 1138 12.94 -9.51 -13.37
N ARG A 1139 14.21 -9.61 -13.80
CA ARG A 1139 14.66 -9.27 -15.15
C ARG A 1139 13.96 -10.10 -16.22
N GLY A 1140 13.81 -11.41 -15.99
CA GLY A 1140 13.04 -12.30 -16.86
C GLY A 1140 11.56 -11.91 -16.99
N ARG A 1141 11.03 -11.08 -16.09
CA ARG A 1141 9.65 -10.59 -16.06
C ARG A 1141 9.53 -9.09 -16.38
N ARG A 1142 10.57 -8.42 -16.90
CA ARG A 1142 10.55 -6.98 -17.23
C ARG A 1142 9.30 -6.54 -18.00
N GLY A 1143 8.90 -7.27 -19.04
CA GLY A 1143 7.71 -6.94 -19.85
C GLY A 1143 6.39 -6.99 -19.07
N PHE A 1144 6.32 -7.76 -17.98
CA PHE A 1144 5.15 -7.79 -17.11
C PHE A 1144 5.05 -6.57 -16.20
N LEU A 1145 6.19 -6.02 -15.77
CA LEU A 1145 6.21 -4.83 -14.92
C LEU A 1145 5.68 -3.62 -15.68
N ASP A 1146 5.98 -3.52 -16.97
CA ASP A 1146 5.42 -2.50 -17.84
C ASP A 1146 3.88 -2.60 -17.90
N ASN A 1147 3.35 -3.79 -18.22
CA ASN A 1147 1.91 -3.97 -18.41
C ASN A 1147 1.11 -3.95 -17.09
N PHE A 1148 1.50 -4.77 -16.11
CA PHE A 1148 0.69 -5.00 -14.90
C PHE A 1148 0.97 -4.03 -13.75
N VAL A 1149 2.15 -3.39 -13.71
CA VAL A 1149 2.54 -2.48 -12.62
C VAL A 1149 2.45 -1.02 -13.04
N LEU A 1150 3.00 -0.62 -14.20
CA LEU A 1150 3.14 0.79 -14.57
C LEU A 1150 2.03 1.32 -15.48
N CYS A 1151 1.66 0.59 -16.54
CA CYS A 1151 0.90 1.16 -17.64
C CYS A 1151 -0.59 0.80 -17.60
N GLU A 1152 -1.13 0.07 -18.57
CA GLU A 1152 -2.59 -0.04 -18.69
C GLU A 1152 -3.23 -1.00 -17.70
N GLY A 1153 -2.53 -2.06 -17.28
CA GLY A 1153 -3.08 -3.08 -16.40
C GLY A 1153 -3.29 -2.59 -14.98
N ARG A 1154 -2.29 -1.97 -14.35
CA ARG A 1154 -2.34 -1.43 -12.96
C ARG A 1154 -3.01 -2.35 -11.93
N ILE A 1155 -2.89 -3.67 -12.12
CA ILE A 1155 -3.43 -4.68 -11.20
C ILE A 1155 -2.40 -5.17 -10.18
N MET A 1156 -1.16 -4.66 -10.26
CA MET A 1156 -0.07 -4.94 -9.34
C MET A 1156 0.55 -3.63 -8.83
N PRO A 1157 1.02 -3.56 -7.57
CA PRO A 1157 0.97 -4.58 -6.51
C PRO A 1157 -0.44 -5.12 -6.19
N HIS A 1158 -0.52 -6.41 -5.85
CA HIS A 1158 -1.78 -7.17 -5.75
C HIS A 1158 -2.69 -6.80 -4.56
N ALA A 1159 -2.16 -6.04 -3.61
CA ALA A 1159 -2.92 -5.50 -2.49
C ALA A 1159 -3.10 -3.99 -2.69
N VAL A 1160 -4.32 -3.49 -2.52
CA VAL A 1160 -4.67 -2.09 -2.80
C VAL A 1160 -3.79 -1.10 -2.05
N ILE A 1161 -3.45 -1.40 -0.79
CA ILE A 1161 -2.61 -0.53 0.02
C ILE A 1161 -1.18 -0.49 -0.50
N THR A 1162 -0.63 -1.63 -0.88
CA THR A 1162 0.71 -1.69 -1.49
C THR A 1162 0.72 -0.94 -2.83
N TYR A 1163 -0.34 -1.09 -3.62
CA TYR A 1163 -0.51 -0.38 -4.88
C TYR A 1163 -0.50 1.14 -4.68
N ARG A 1164 -1.25 1.63 -3.68
CA ARG A 1164 -1.26 3.06 -3.34
C ARG A 1164 0.11 3.54 -2.87
N ASN A 1165 0.74 2.81 -1.93
CA ASN A 1165 2.08 3.15 -1.44
C ASN A 1165 3.12 3.22 -2.57
N PHE A 1166 3.00 2.35 -3.58
CA PHE A 1166 3.84 2.39 -4.77
C PHE A 1166 3.62 3.70 -5.54
N TRP A 1167 2.39 4.01 -5.95
CA TRP A 1167 2.09 5.18 -6.78
C TRP A 1167 2.27 6.52 -6.05
N LEU A 1168 2.07 6.55 -4.74
CA LEU A 1168 2.17 7.74 -3.89
C LEU A 1168 3.54 7.93 -3.24
N SER A 1169 4.49 7.03 -3.53
CA SER A 1169 5.83 7.11 -2.97
C SER A 1169 6.53 8.44 -3.29
N GLY A 1170 7.15 9.05 -2.29
CA GLY A 1170 7.82 10.34 -2.45
C GLY A 1170 9.28 10.20 -2.88
N SER A 1171 10.16 9.78 -1.96
CA SER A 1171 11.59 9.67 -2.20
C SER A 1171 12.16 8.35 -1.64
N PRO A 1172 12.60 7.40 -2.50
CA PRO A 1172 12.51 7.50 -3.96
C PRO A 1172 11.05 7.31 -4.44
N HIS A 1173 10.67 8.01 -5.51
CA HIS A 1173 9.40 7.78 -6.19
C HIS A 1173 9.51 6.45 -6.96
N GLN A 1174 8.97 5.38 -6.39
CA GLN A 1174 9.12 4.00 -6.86
C GLN A 1174 8.73 3.79 -8.33
N PRO A 1175 7.64 4.40 -8.86
CA PRO A 1175 7.33 4.31 -10.29
C PRO A 1175 8.45 4.91 -11.14
N ALA A 1176 9.04 6.03 -10.73
CA ALA A 1176 10.18 6.62 -11.45
C ALA A 1176 11.44 5.76 -11.35
N VAL A 1177 11.72 5.16 -10.19
CA VAL A 1177 12.83 4.20 -10.04
C VAL A 1177 12.68 3.09 -11.06
N LEU A 1178 11.52 2.44 -11.13
CA LEU A 1178 11.27 1.34 -12.05
C LEU A 1178 11.32 1.78 -13.52
N ARG A 1179 10.72 2.93 -13.87
CA ARG A 1179 10.71 3.47 -15.24
C ARG A 1179 12.11 3.78 -15.74
N ASN A 1180 12.94 4.37 -14.90
CA ASN A 1180 14.26 4.89 -15.27
C ASN A 1180 15.38 3.87 -15.06
N PHE A 1181 15.12 2.76 -14.37
CA PHE A 1181 16.14 1.74 -14.11
C PHE A 1181 16.69 1.17 -15.41
N SER A 1182 18.01 1.19 -15.55
CA SER A 1182 18.76 0.62 -16.66
C SER A 1182 20.09 0.11 -16.15
N ASN A 1183 20.54 -1.03 -16.68
CA ASN A 1183 21.85 -1.60 -16.36
C ASN A 1183 22.78 -1.72 -17.58
N GLY A 1184 22.37 -1.19 -18.75
CA GLY A 1184 23.12 -1.25 -20.02
C GLY A 1184 23.35 -2.65 -20.61
N SER A 1185 22.99 -3.72 -19.90
CA SER A 1185 23.30 -5.12 -20.22
C SER A 1185 22.14 -6.02 -19.77
N GLY A 1186 21.04 -5.99 -20.54
CA GLY A 1186 19.90 -6.89 -20.36
C GLY A 1186 18.67 -6.30 -19.65
N TRP A 1187 18.72 -5.06 -19.16
CA TRP A 1187 17.55 -4.29 -18.74
C TRP A 1187 17.64 -2.85 -19.25
N SER A 1188 16.84 -2.51 -20.26
CA SER A 1188 16.65 -1.13 -20.70
C SER A 1188 15.55 -0.45 -19.89
N ALA A 1189 15.64 0.87 -19.72
CA ALA A 1189 14.59 1.67 -19.11
C ALA A 1189 13.23 1.36 -19.76
N ILE A 1190 12.18 1.25 -18.94
CA ILE A 1190 10.81 1.07 -19.44
C ILE A 1190 10.33 2.40 -20.05
N GLY A 1191 10.70 3.52 -19.41
CA GLY A 1191 10.29 4.85 -19.84
C GLY A 1191 8.86 5.21 -19.42
N PRO A 1192 8.32 6.35 -19.88
CA PRO A 1192 6.92 6.71 -19.66
C PRO A 1192 5.99 5.71 -20.35
N CYS A 1193 4.81 5.49 -19.77
CA CYS A 1193 3.73 4.78 -20.46
C CYS A 1193 3.38 5.57 -21.71
N GLN A 1194 3.48 4.92 -22.86
CA GLN A 1194 3.19 5.54 -24.15
C GLN A 1194 1.71 5.61 -24.41
#